data_AF-A0A7H0HR23-F1
#
_entry.id   AF-A0A7H0HR23-F1
#
_cell.length_a   1.000
_cell.length_b   1.000
_cell.length_c   1.000
_cell.angle_alpha   90.00
_cell.angle_beta   90.00
_cell.angle_gamma   90.00
#
_symmetry.space_group_name_H-M   'P 1'
#
loop_
_entity.id
_entity.type
_entity.pdbx_description
1 polymer ?
#
loop_
_entity_poly.entity_id
_entity_poly.type
_entity_poly.pdbx_seq_one_letter_code
_entity_poly.pdbx_strand_id
1 'polypeptide(L)'
;MYELSRRTLLGTAGAVGIGAALAAHTPATAAVPSPSPSAPPAAAPAARADAPGAALAALQRLLPDHAAQFTLRTVTGPERFEVTGTAGAVTVTGTSAAVLLTGVHWYLKYVCRAHISWAGSRVVLPARLPAPAAPLRRSATVPHRFVYNDTHDGYTAPYADWPRWERQLDVLALHGFNEVLVTAGMEAVYHRLLTGFGYSDTEARTWLPAPSHQPWWLLQNMSEFGGPMSTALIERRAELGRRICDRLRELGMRPVLPGYFGAVPDGFPARNPGSDARVVPQGTWGGGMRRPDWLDPRTKAFADVAAAFYRHQADLFGEVAYFKMDLLHEGGTPGDVPVPEAARAVETSLHTARPGATWVILGWQSNPRPLLLDSVDRSRVLVVDGLSDLDTVTDRETDWGGTPYAFGTIPNFGGRTTIGANTDRWTEKFTAWRDKAGSALVGTAYMPEAAERDPAAAELFSELAWREEKTDRAAWFADYSRIRYGGDDPAAREAFSALAATAYKLTSTDGRPYDSLFSRRPSLTTAIGTAFDPAGFDRALAGLLDVSPGLRDSDTYRHDLTDVARQALANRSRTLQIALRAAWRAKDADTFRAVSAVFLKLMLLTDTMAGCHRMFLTGPWLEDAKRLATSPEEAVRLEATARTLISTWADRPTANTLGNYANRDWQGLMADVHLPQWEAYLAEAGDALAEGRAPKSFDFYPQEEAWTKERGAYPVRPTGDAHRTAQRVFDTLSRAPYQGVVTVTVDPPAFTPGSTGTLTASFRNLNGLRATGRVDFALDGPDAEPDGEPALDGVPEGGTGAVSWRVTAPEGELTEPLVPMEYRLTTQYGPLSEERVTSAQSGSVHLAAPLEPRWRTFTSNAAVFGQLGGRLAINGAGSDLWRGTTQFGTAYLPQAFTSGASVVVRVDAQDNTGTWARAGIAVRNALAEPMDAGFLNLAVTPGQGVALSFDTDGDGTIDSYGRILGVTAPVLLRLTKDGGTAFTGACSTDRGATWRTVATVNVPGAAAAQDVGIFMSATNGGSGARGTVRFSGWSLTGAAAAGRDGARPGTAEW
;
A
#
# COMPACT_ATOMS: atom_id res chain seq x y z
N MET A 1 9.48 -0.46 -8.38
CA MET A 1 9.44 -0.55 -6.90
C MET A 1 10.01 0.75 -6.35
N TYR A 2 9.18 1.65 -5.87
CA TYR A 2 9.63 2.84 -5.12
C TYR A 2 8.86 2.89 -3.82
N GLU A 3 9.55 2.50 -2.75
CA GLU A 3 9.05 2.58 -1.39
C GLU A 3 8.84 4.03 -0.98
N LEU A 4 7.76 4.17 -0.21
CA LEU A 4 7.33 5.30 0.59
C LEU A 4 8.49 5.97 1.33
N SER A 5 8.48 7.30 1.34
CA SER A 5 9.41 8.10 2.14
C SER A 5 9.42 7.64 3.59
N ARG A 6 10.59 7.16 4.03
CA ARG A 6 10.97 7.02 5.43
C ARG A 6 10.77 8.36 6.16
N ARG A 7 9.63 8.51 6.80
CA ARG A 7 9.48 9.18 8.10
C ARG A 7 8.34 8.51 8.85
N THR A 8 8.65 7.35 9.43
CA THR A 8 8.21 6.91 10.77
C THR A 8 9.08 5.71 11.17
N LEU A 9 9.77 5.87 12.31
CA LEU A 9 10.44 4.85 13.16
C LEU A 9 11.68 4.08 12.64
N LEU A 10 12.84 4.58 13.08
CA LEU A 10 14.08 3.81 13.29
C LEU A 10 14.06 3.22 14.70
N GLY A 11 14.31 1.91 14.81
CA GLY A 11 14.70 1.22 16.05
C GLY A 11 15.90 0.31 15.78
N THR A 12 17.10 0.89 15.76
CA THR A 12 18.40 0.20 15.98
C THR A 12 18.54 -0.07 17.49
N ALA A 13 19.21 -1.08 18.06
CA ALA A 13 20.24 -2.07 17.75
C ALA A 13 20.06 -3.20 18.81
N GLY A 14 20.64 -4.40 18.82
CA GLY A 14 21.74 -5.08 18.15
C GLY A 14 22.28 -6.12 19.16
N ALA A 15 22.58 -7.36 18.73
CA ALA A 15 23.43 -8.28 19.51
C ALA A 15 24.07 -9.35 18.61
N VAL A 16 25.37 -9.17 18.40
CA VAL A 16 26.41 -10.17 18.08
C VAL A 16 26.35 -11.28 19.15
N GLY A 17 26.49 -12.59 18.93
CA GLY A 17 27.19 -13.39 17.93
C GLY A 17 28.24 -14.25 18.66
N ILE A 18 28.03 -15.55 18.84
CA ILE A 18 29.08 -16.56 19.07
C ILE A 18 28.63 -17.87 18.40
N GLY A 19 29.46 -18.38 17.50
CA GLY A 19 29.25 -19.65 16.81
C GLY A 19 30.00 -20.81 17.46
N ALA A 20 29.65 -22.02 17.03
CA ALA A 20 30.55 -23.06 16.51
C ALA A 20 29.92 -24.45 16.66
N ALA A 21 29.84 -25.16 15.53
CA ALA A 21 30.42 -26.49 15.30
C ALA A 21 29.47 -27.44 14.57
N LEU A 22 29.83 -27.66 13.30
CA LEU A 22 29.34 -28.70 12.40
C LEU A 22 29.56 -30.10 12.98
N ALA A 23 28.58 -30.98 12.79
CA ALA A 23 28.86 -32.38 12.48
C ALA A 23 27.68 -32.97 11.68
N ALA A 24 27.88 -33.07 10.37
CA ALA A 24 27.03 -33.83 9.47
C ALA A 24 27.11 -35.33 9.82
N HIS A 25 25.96 -35.99 9.95
CA HIS A 25 25.81 -37.43 9.78
C HIS A 25 24.51 -37.70 9.02
N THR A 26 24.60 -37.85 7.70
CA THR A 26 23.62 -38.63 6.92
C THR A 26 23.87 -40.11 7.17
N PRO A 27 22.81 -40.90 7.39
CA PRO A 27 22.61 -42.01 6.48
C PRO A 27 21.14 -42.23 6.06
N ALA A 28 20.98 -42.49 4.77
CA ALA A 28 20.16 -43.52 4.13
C ALA A 28 18.72 -43.77 4.62
N THR A 29 17.77 -43.38 3.75
CA THR A 29 16.63 -44.17 3.25
C THR A 29 15.89 -45.09 4.23
N ALA A 30 14.66 -44.69 4.57
CA ALA A 30 13.55 -45.60 4.82
C ALA A 30 12.24 -44.97 4.30
N ALA A 31 11.63 -45.61 3.33
CA ALA A 31 10.30 -45.27 2.83
C ALA A 31 9.23 -45.73 3.84
N VAL A 32 8.39 -44.82 4.33
CA VAL A 32 7.13 -45.13 5.05
C VAL A 32 6.15 -43.94 4.86
N PRO A 33 4.83 -44.14 5.04
CA PRO A 33 3.81 -43.99 4.00
C PRO A 33 3.13 -42.60 4.02
N SER A 34 2.43 -42.30 2.93
CA SER A 34 1.60 -41.10 2.78
C SER A 34 0.67 -40.87 3.98
N PRO A 35 0.69 -39.70 4.64
CA PRO A 35 -0.32 -39.35 5.62
C PRO A 35 -1.62 -39.05 4.85
N SER A 36 -2.67 -39.80 5.17
CA SER A 36 -4.03 -39.47 4.74
C SER A 36 -4.41 -38.09 5.28
N PRO A 37 -5.17 -37.26 4.54
CA PRO A 37 -5.63 -35.98 5.04
C PRO A 37 -6.47 -36.21 6.30
N SER A 38 -5.96 -35.77 7.45
CA SER A 38 -6.73 -35.69 8.66
C SER A 38 -7.92 -34.78 8.41
N ALA A 39 -9.13 -35.33 8.38
CA ALA A 39 -10.35 -34.56 8.41
C ALA A 39 -10.30 -33.57 9.59
N PRO A 40 -10.64 -32.28 9.41
CA PRO A 40 -10.72 -31.34 10.52
C PRO A 40 -11.72 -31.87 11.56
N PRO A 41 -11.54 -31.57 12.85
CA PRO A 41 -12.50 -31.97 13.87
C PRO A 41 -13.84 -31.34 13.53
N ALA A 42 -14.76 -32.17 13.07
CA ALA A 42 -16.16 -31.84 12.90
C ALA A 42 -16.78 -31.68 14.28
N ALA A 43 -16.54 -30.53 14.93
CA ALA A 43 -17.47 -30.04 15.91
C ALA A 43 -18.71 -29.57 15.13
N ALA A 44 -19.63 -30.50 14.87
CA ALA A 44 -20.98 -30.15 14.49
C ALA A 44 -21.49 -29.13 15.52
N PRO A 45 -21.97 -27.93 15.12
CA PRO A 45 -22.61 -27.06 16.08
C PRO A 45 -23.79 -27.83 16.66
N ALA A 46 -23.84 -27.95 17.99
CA ALA A 46 -25.04 -28.33 18.71
C ALA A 46 -26.22 -27.56 18.10
N ALA A 47 -27.33 -28.26 17.84
CA ALA A 47 -28.54 -27.76 17.19
C ALA A 47 -28.83 -26.29 17.59
N ARG A 48 -28.46 -25.34 16.73
CA ARG A 48 -28.71 -23.92 16.97
C ARG A 48 -30.19 -23.64 16.69
N ALA A 49 -30.79 -22.89 17.60
CA ALA A 49 -32.16 -22.40 17.56
C ALA A 49 -32.57 -21.92 16.16
N ASP A 50 -33.84 -22.15 15.82
CA ASP A 50 -34.60 -21.69 14.64
C ASP A 50 -33.81 -20.89 13.57
N ALA A 51 -32.87 -21.55 12.89
CA ALA A 51 -32.10 -20.93 11.81
C ALA A 51 -33.01 -20.36 10.69
N PRO A 52 -34.11 -21.02 10.29
CA PRO A 52 -35.09 -20.42 9.39
C PRO A 52 -35.69 -19.13 9.96
N GLY A 53 -36.05 -19.09 11.24
CA GLY A 53 -36.57 -17.87 11.90
C GLY A 53 -35.57 -16.72 11.93
N ALA A 54 -34.30 -16.98 12.27
CA ALA A 54 -33.26 -15.94 12.31
C ALA A 54 -32.98 -15.33 10.92
N ALA A 55 -32.99 -16.15 9.87
CA ALA A 55 -32.90 -15.70 8.49
C ALA A 55 -34.17 -14.97 8.03
N LEU A 56 -35.36 -15.45 8.39
CA LEU A 56 -36.62 -14.79 8.07
C LEU A 56 -36.70 -13.39 8.69
N ALA A 57 -36.24 -13.22 9.94
CA ALA A 57 -36.18 -11.91 10.59
C ALA A 57 -35.27 -10.92 9.83
N ALA A 58 -34.13 -11.39 9.31
CA ALA A 58 -33.27 -10.58 8.44
C ALA A 58 -33.98 -10.21 7.13
N LEU A 59 -34.68 -11.17 6.50
CA LEU A 59 -35.45 -10.89 5.28
C LEU A 59 -36.59 -9.90 5.52
N GLN A 60 -37.26 -9.95 6.67
CA GLN A 60 -38.29 -8.97 7.02
C GLN A 60 -37.73 -7.54 7.14
N ARG A 61 -36.46 -7.38 7.57
CA ARG A 61 -35.79 -6.07 7.58
C ARG A 61 -35.31 -5.64 6.19
N LEU A 62 -34.74 -6.58 5.43
CA LEU A 62 -34.08 -6.29 4.15
C LEU A 62 -35.05 -6.22 2.95
N LEU A 63 -36.12 -7.01 2.99
CA LEU A 63 -37.12 -7.21 1.93
C LEU A 63 -38.54 -7.32 2.54
N PRO A 64 -39.03 -6.31 3.27
CA PRO A 64 -40.27 -6.38 4.03
C PRO A 64 -41.48 -6.82 3.18
N ASP A 65 -41.56 -6.36 1.92
CA ASP A 65 -42.68 -6.64 1.03
C ASP A 65 -42.64 -8.03 0.38
N HIS A 66 -41.51 -8.73 0.48
CA HIS A 66 -41.28 -10.02 -0.21
C HIS A 66 -40.91 -11.15 0.73
N ALA A 67 -40.63 -10.88 2.01
CA ALA A 67 -40.21 -11.90 2.98
C ALA A 67 -41.18 -13.10 3.04
N ALA A 68 -42.48 -12.86 2.94
CA ALA A 68 -43.52 -13.91 2.95
C ALA A 68 -43.51 -14.83 1.72
N GLN A 69 -42.80 -14.46 0.65
CA GLN A 69 -42.66 -15.26 -0.57
C GLN A 69 -41.49 -16.25 -0.48
N PHE A 70 -40.73 -16.25 0.62
CA PHE A 70 -39.64 -17.18 0.87
C PHE A 70 -40.05 -18.27 1.86
N THR A 71 -39.83 -19.53 1.51
CA THR A 71 -39.83 -20.67 2.42
C THR A 71 -38.38 -21.06 2.70
N LEU A 72 -37.96 -20.99 3.96
CA LEU A 72 -36.59 -21.28 4.38
C LEU A 72 -36.52 -22.67 5.05
N ARG A 73 -35.54 -23.48 4.66
CA ARG A 73 -35.36 -24.85 5.18
C ARG A 73 -33.92 -25.14 5.54
N THR A 74 -33.69 -25.65 6.74
CA THR A 74 -32.33 -26.02 7.17
C THR A 74 -32.02 -27.48 6.84
N VAL A 75 -30.79 -27.74 6.39
CA VAL A 75 -30.25 -29.09 6.18
C VAL A 75 -28.92 -29.27 6.90
N THR A 76 -28.52 -30.52 7.12
CA THR A 76 -27.22 -30.87 7.72
C THR A 76 -26.15 -31.16 6.66
N GLY A 77 -24.90 -31.27 7.09
CA GLY A 77 -23.73 -31.58 6.25
C GLY A 77 -22.89 -30.36 5.86
N PRO A 78 -22.02 -30.49 4.84
CA PRO A 78 -21.17 -29.40 4.37
C PRO A 78 -21.97 -28.17 3.94
N GLU A 79 -21.40 -26.98 4.18
CA GLU A 79 -22.07 -25.72 3.89
C GLU A 79 -22.43 -25.58 2.42
N ARG A 80 -23.74 -25.48 2.17
CA ARG A 80 -24.32 -25.39 0.83
C ARG A 80 -25.68 -24.74 0.90
N PHE A 81 -26.11 -24.16 -0.21
CA PHE A 81 -27.48 -23.74 -0.40
C PHE A 81 -28.06 -24.24 -1.73
N GLU A 82 -29.39 -24.34 -1.77
CA GLU A 82 -30.16 -24.56 -2.97
C GLU A 82 -31.35 -23.60 -3.00
N VAL A 83 -31.58 -22.92 -4.14
CA VAL A 83 -32.78 -22.11 -4.39
C VAL A 83 -33.63 -22.74 -5.48
N THR A 84 -34.89 -23.01 -5.15
CA THR A 84 -35.93 -23.56 -6.05
C THR A 84 -37.25 -22.81 -5.85
N GLY A 85 -38.32 -23.26 -6.48
CA GLY A 85 -39.67 -22.78 -6.22
C GLY A 85 -40.40 -22.34 -7.48
N THR A 86 -41.50 -21.64 -7.26
CA THR A 86 -42.37 -21.10 -8.32
C THR A 86 -42.55 -19.60 -8.13
N ALA A 87 -43.17 -18.93 -9.10
CA ALA A 87 -43.38 -17.49 -9.02
C ALA A 87 -44.19 -17.12 -7.76
N GLY A 88 -43.64 -16.25 -6.92
CA GLY A 88 -44.21 -15.85 -5.64
C GLY A 88 -44.05 -16.84 -4.48
N ALA A 89 -43.36 -17.96 -4.69
CA ALA A 89 -43.12 -19.00 -3.69
C ALA A 89 -41.73 -19.63 -3.89
N VAL A 90 -40.69 -18.90 -3.47
CA VAL A 90 -39.28 -19.29 -3.57
C VAL A 90 -38.92 -20.12 -2.35
N THR A 91 -38.31 -21.29 -2.55
CA THR A 91 -37.77 -22.13 -1.46
C THR A 91 -36.25 -22.01 -1.43
N VAL A 92 -35.69 -21.67 -0.28
CA VAL A 92 -34.24 -21.68 -0.05
C VAL A 92 -33.92 -22.74 1.00
N THR A 93 -33.07 -23.69 0.64
CA THR A 93 -32.55 -24.71 1.54
C THR A 93 -31.09 -24.40 1.83
N GLY A 94 -30.64 -24.45 3.08
CA GLY A 94 -29.28 -24.09 3.47
C GLY A 94 -28.84 -24.70 4.80
N THR A 95 -27.56 -24.66 5.13
CA THR A 95 -27.02 -25.32 6.34
C THR A 95 -27.08 -24.47 7.61
N SER A 96 -27.20 -23.15 7.48
CA SER A 96 -27.34 -22.19 8.58
C SER A 96 -28.17 -20.98 8.12
N ALA A 97 -28.55 -20.11 9.05
CA ALA A 97 -29.26 -18.88 8.73
C ALA A 97 -28.45 -17.97 7.77
N ALA A 98 -27.15 -17.84 7.99
CA ALA A 98 -26.26 -17.09 7.09
C ALA A 98 -26.20 -17.72 5.70
N VAL A 99 -26.13 -19.05 5.59
CA VAL A 99 -26.10 -19.74 4.30
C VAL A 99 -27.45 -19.66 3.57
N LEU A 100 -28.57 -19.66 4.30
CA LEU A 100 -29.89 -19.34 3.74
C LEU A 100 -29.92 -17.94 3.13
N LEU A 101 -29.41 -16.94 3.87
CA LEU A 101 -29.32 -15.56 3.39
C LEU A 101 -28.37 -15.43 2.19
N THR A 102 -27.23 -16.13 2.19
CA THR A 102 -26.35 -16.21 1.02
C THR A 102 -27.12 -16.74 -0.20
N GLY A 103 -27.87 -17.84 -0.04
CA GLY A 103 -28.70 -18.39 -1.12
C GLY A 103 -29.75 -17.39 -1.64
N VAL A 104 -30.42 -16.65 -0.74
CA VAL A 104 -31.32 -15.56 -1.12
C VAL A 104 -30.57 -14.51 -1.93
N HIS A 105 -29.38 -14.08 -1.51
CA HIS A 105 -28.63 -13.04 -2.23
C HIS A 105 -28.19 -13.51 -3.61
N TRP A 106 -27.74 -14.76 -3.76
CA TRP A 106 -27.47 -15.35 -5.08
C TRP A 106 -28.70 -15.35 -5.98
N TYR A 107 -29.87 -15.68 -5.44
CA TYR A 107 -31.13 -15.59 -6.17
C TYR A 107 -31.49 -14.14 -6.56
N LEU A 108 -31.32 -13.18 -5.66
CA LEU A 108 -31.53 -11.77 -5.96
C LEU A 108 -30.61 -11.30 -7.10
N LYS A 109 -29.32 -11.62 -7.05
CA LYS A 109 -28.34 -11.22 -8.08
C LYS A 109 -28.62 -11.89 -9.42
N TYR A 110 -28.67 -13.22 -9.44
CA TYR A 110 -28.61 -13.98 -10.68
C TYR A 110 -29.99 -14.31 -11.28
N VAL A 111 -31.09 -14.09 -10.54
CA VAL A 111 -32.46 -14.24 -11.07
C VAL A 111 -33.20 -12.90 -11.10
N CYS A 112 -33.20 -12.16 -9.98
CA CYS A 112 -34.00 -10.93 -9.88
C CYS A 112 -33.29 -9.68 -10.40
N ARG A 113 -31.96 -9.72 -10.58
CA ARG A 113 -31.12 -8.54 -10.88
C ARG A 113 -31.28 -7.45 -9.80
N ALA A 114 -31.25 -7.86 -8.55
CA ALA A 114 -31.26 -7.00 -7.39
C ALA A 114 -30.00 -7.21 -6.56
N HIS A 115 -29.56 -6.16 -5.86
CA HIS A 115 -28.30 -6.17 -5.11
C HIS A 115 -28.46 -5.48 -3.77
N ILE A 116 -27.96 -6.10 -2.71
CA ILE A 116 -27.87 -5.48 -1.38
C ILE A 116 -26.40 -5.50 -1.00
N SER A 117 -25.82 -4.33 -0.77
CA SER A 117 -24.41 -4.20 -0.36
C SER A 117 -24.26 -3.28 0.84
N TRP A 118 -23.03 -3.21 1.35
CA TRP A 118 -22.67 -2.26 2.39
C TRP A 118 -22.64 -0.79 1.90
N ALA A 119 -22.58 -0.56 0.59
CA ALA A 119 -22.46 0.75 -0.05
C ALA A 119 -23.59 0.93 -1.08
N GLY A 120 -24.81 0.94 -0.54
CA GLY A 120 -26.06 1.07 -1.28
C GLY A 120 -26.77 -0.26 -1.52
N SER A 121 -28.06 -0.18 -1.79
CA SER A 121 -28.90 -1.34 -2.11
C SER A 121 -29.90 -0.95 -3.19
N ARG A 122 -30.23 -1.91 -4.05
CA ARG A 122 -31.21 -1.77 -5.10
C ARG A 122 -32.11 -3.01 -5.15
N VAL A 123 -33.31 -2.88 -4.60
CA VAL A 123 -34.29 -3.96 -4.44
C VAL A 123 -35.63 -3.63 -5.14
N VAL A 124 -35.57 -3.12 -6.38
CA VAL A 124 -36.79 -2.93 -7.19
C VAL A 124 -37.19 -4.29 -7.75
N LEU A 125 -38.02 -5.00 -6.97
CA LEU A 125 -38.49 -6.35 -7.24
C LEU A 125 -39.97 -6.33 -7.70
N PRO A 126 -40.40 -7.25 -8.58
CA PRO A 126 -41.81 -7.39 -8.92
C PRO A 126 -42.63 -7.81 -7.70
N ALA A 127 -43.94 -7.52 -7.69
CA ALA A 127 -44.84 -7.89 -6.60
C ALA A 127 -44.86 -9.40 -6.32
N ARG A 128 -44.68 -10.23 -7.36
CA ARG A 128 -44.40 -11.66 -7.23
C ARG A 128 -42.99 -11.95 -7.71
N LEU A 129 -42.17 -12.51 -6.83
CA LEU A 129 -40.81 -12.92 -7.14
C LEU A 129 -40.79 -13.94 -8.30
N PRO A 130 -39.87 -13.81 -9.27
CA PRO A 130 -39.78 -14.74 -10.39
C PRO A 130 -39.36 -16.15 -9.93
N ALA A 131 -39.73 -17.19 -10.68
CA ALA A 131 -39.17 -18.52 -10.44
C ALA A 131 -37.73 -18.59 -10.97
N PRO A 132 -36.79 -19.27 -10.29
CA PRO A 132 -35.50 -19.58 -10.88
C PRO A 132 -35.70 -20.52 -12.09
N ALA A 133 -35.02 -20.26 -13.21
CA ALA A 133 -35.16 -21.07 -14.43
C ALA A 133 -34.68 -22.53 -14.24
N ALA A 134 -33.73 -22.73 -13.33
CA ALA A 134 -33.26 -24.02 -12.84
C ALA A 134 -32.82 -23.86 -11.37
N PRO A 135 -32.74 -24.95 -10.58
CA PRO A 135 -32.23 -24.88 -9.21
C PRO A 135 -30.85 -24.21 -9.13
N LEU A 136 -30.74 -23.14 -8.32
CA LEU A 136 -29.45 -22.51 -8.06
C LEU A 136 -28.77 -23.22 -6.90
N ARG A 137 -27.60 -23.82 -7.14
CA ARG A 137 -26.86 -24.60 -6.14
C ARG A 137 -25.44 -24.09 -6.02
N ARG A 138 -24.97 -23.91 -4.78
CA ARG A 138 -23.55 -23.69 -4.47
C ARG A 138 -23.19 -24.38 -3.16
N SER A 139 -21.94 -24.82 -3.08
CA SER A 139 -21.28 -25.30 -1.88
C SER A 139 -20.11 -24.38 -1.57
N ALA A 140 -19.85 -24.12 -0.29
CA ALA A 140 -18.65 -23.41 0.08
C ALA A 140 -17.43 -24.31 -0.16
N THR A 141 -16.39 -23.79 -0.82
CA THR A 141 -15.15 -24.54 -1.12
C THR A 141 -14.13 -24.46 0.02
N VAL A 142 -14.37 -23.61 1.01
CA VAL A 142 -13.52 -23.40 2.18
C VAL A 142 -14.37 -23.14 3.45
N PRO A 143 -13.95 -23.64 4.63
CA PRO A 143 -14.72 -23.49 5.88
C PRO A 143 -14.66 -22.09 6.51
N HIS A 144 -13.58 -21.32 6.30
CA HIS A 144 -13.37 -20.00 6.90
C HIS A 144 -13.65 -18.87 5.89
N ARG A 145 -14.55 -17.93 6.21
CA ARG A 145 -14.71 -16.66 5.47
C ARG A 145 -14.70 -15.50 6.47
N PHE A 146 -13.49 -15.07 6.78
CA PHE A 146 -13.19 -14.02 7.74
C PHE A 146 -13.37 -12.62 7.13
N VAL A 147 -13.88 -11.68 7.93
CA VAL A 147 -14.04 -10.29 7.54
C VAL A 147 -13.57 -9.32 8.64
N TYR A 148 -13.04 -8.20 8.16
CA TYR A 148 -12.51 -7.03 8.87
C TYR A 148 -11.06 -7.10 9.33
N ASN A 149 -10.38 -5.97 9.18
CA ASN A 149 -9.05 -5.73 9.74
C ASN A 149 -9.15 -5.35 11.23
N ASP A 150 -8.05 -5.52 11.97
CA ASP A 150 -7.90 -5.04 13.35
C ASP A 150 -8.29 -3.56 13.50
N THR A 151 -7.96 -2.74 12.50
CA THR A 151 -8.23 -1.29 12.49
C THR A 151 -9.64 -0.89 12.03
N HIS A 152 -10.46 -1.84 11.59
CA HIS A 152 -11.72 -1.53 10.88
C HIS A 152 -12.69 -0.67 11.68
N ASP A 153 -12.90 -0.96 12.96
CA ASP A 153 -13.92 -0.32 13.78
C ASP A 153 -13.59 1.18 13.93
N GLY A 154 -12.31 1.47 14.15
CA GLY A 154 -11.77 2.83 14.28
C GLY A 154 -12.03 3.68 13.05
N TYR A 155 -11.76 3.16 11.84
CA TYR A 155 -11.90 3.95 10.62
C TYR A 155 -13.27 3.84 9.93
N THR A 156 -14.07 2.83 10.23
CA THR A 156 -15.38 2.63 9.56
C THR A 156 -16.49 3.37 10.28
N ALA A 157 -16.74 3.02 11.54
CA ALA A 157 -17.82 3.59 12.34
C ALA A 157 -17.67 3.24 13.83
N PRO A 158 -16.68 3.82 14.51
CA PRO A 158 -16.44 3.55 15.93
C PRO A 158 -17.58 4.05 16.81
N TYR A 159 -18.51 4.83 16.26
CA TYR A 159 -19.68 5.38 16.94
C TYR A 159 -20.99 4.70 16.54
N ALA A 160 -20.94 3.59 15.81
CA ALA A 160 -22.11 2.89 15.29
C ALA A 160 -23.08 2.45 16.41
N ASP A 161 -24.37 2.57 16.12
CA ASP A 161 -25.43 2.05 16.97
C ASP A 161 -25.86 0.63 16.54
N TRP A 162 -26.82 0.06 17.28
CA TRP A 162 -27.33 -1.27 16.98
C TRP A 162 -27.99 -1.37 15.59
N PRO A 163 -28.91 -0.49 15.17
CA PRO A 163 -29.50 -0.57 13.83
C PRO A 163 -28.48 -0.66 12.69
N ARG A 164 -27.38 0.11 12.78
CA ARG A 164 -26.28 0.01 11.81
C ARG A 164 -25.61 -1.36 11.84
N TRP A 165 -25.24 -1.85 13.03
CA TRP A 165 -24.62 -3.17 13.19
C TRP A 165 -25.53 -4.31 12.76
N GLU A 166 -26.80 -4.29 13.11
CA GLU A 166 -27.78 -5.32 12.73
C GLU A 166 -27.88 -5.44 11.21
N ARG A 167 -28.04 -4.30 10.51
CA ARG A 167 -28.02 -4.27 9.05
C ARG A 167 -26.69 -4.81 8.52
N GLN A 168 -25.57 -4.39 9.09
CA GLN A 168 -24.25 -4.81 8.61
C GLN A 168 -24.05 -6.32 8.76
N LEU A 169 -24.48 -6.93 9.87
CA LEU A 169 -24.43 -8.38 10.07
C LEU A 169 -25.32 -9.13 9.08
N ASP A 170 -26.52 -8.62 8.80
CA ASP A 170 -27.39 -9.20 7.78
C ASP A 170 -26.74 -9.11 6.38
N VAL A 171 -26.08 -7.98 6.04
CA VAL A 171 -25.32 -7.81 4.79
C VAL A 171 -24.13 -8.77 4.71
N LEU A 172 -23.35 -8.93 5.78
CA LEU A 172 -22.24 -9.88 5.81
C LEU A 172 -22.72 -11.32 5.57
N ALA A 173 -23.87 -11.70 6.16
CA ALA A 173 -24.50 -12.99 5.93
C ALA A 173 -24.98 -13.19 4.47
N LEU A 174 -25.53 -12.15 3.83
CA LEU A 174 -25.89 -12.18 2.40
C LEU A 174 -24.67 -12.43 1.50
N HIS A 175 -23.47 -12.03 1.94
CA HIS A 175 -22.21 -12.23 1.21
C HIS A 175 -21.46 -13.50 1.65
N GLY A 176 -22.02 -14.27 2.59
CA GLY A 176 -21.48 -15.57 2.99
C GLY A 176 -20.28 -15.52 3.93
N PHE A 177 -19.94 -14.36 4.49
CA PHE A 177 -19.00 -14.30 5.60
C PHE A 177 -19.54 -15.09 6.80
N ASN A 178 -18.66 -15.76 7.54
CA ASN A 178 -19.06 -16.53 8.73
C ASN A 178 -18.17 -16.31 9.96
N GLU A 179 -17.10 -15.54 9.83
CA GLU A 179 -16.20 -15.16 10.92
C GLU A 179 -16.03 -13.66 10.89
N VAL A 180 -16.45 -12.98 11.97
CA VAL A 180 -16.50 -11.52 12.03
C VAL A 180 -15.70 -11.04 13.23
N LEU A 181 -14.68 -10.20 13.00
CA LEU A 181 -13.94 -9.55 14.08
C LEU A 181 -14.83 -8.54 14.80
N VAL A 182 -14.92 -8.67 16.13
CA VAL A 182 -15.72 -7.78 16.98
C VAL A 182 -14.85 -7.19 18.08
N THR A 183 -14.63 -5.88 18.03
CA THR A 183 -13.85 -5.12 19.02
C THR A 183 -14.72 -4.33 20.00
N ALA A 184 -15.99 -4.09 19.64
CA ALA A 184 -16.91 -3.30 20.45
C ALA A 184 -17.12 -3.92 21.84
N GLY A 185 -16.88 -3.13 22.89
CA GLY A 185 -17.10 -3.51 24.29
C GLY A 185 -15.87 -4.11 24.99
N MET A 186 -14.75 -4.31 24.29
CA MET A 186 -13.53 -4.84 24.90
C MET A 186 -12.94 -3.93 26.00
N GLU A 187 -13.22 -2.64 25.93
CA GLU A 187 -12.90 -1.67 26.99
C GLU A 187 -13.59 -2.02 28.32
N ALA A 188 -14.76 -2.65 28.31
CA ALA A 188 -15.44 -3.11 29.53
C ALA A 188 -14.76 -4.35 30.13
N VAL A 189 -14.20 -5.23 29.30
CA VAL A 189 -13.40 -6.39 29.74
C VAL A 189 -12.17 -5.87 30.48
N TYR A 190 -11.44 -4.92 29.89
CA TYR A 190 -10.25 -4.34 30.52
C TYR A 190 -10.58 -3.47 31.74
N HIS A 191 -11.70 -2.74 31.74
CA HIS A 191 -12.13 -1.99 32.93
C HIS A 191 -12.37 -2.92 34.13
N ARG A 192 -13.09 -4.04 33.93
CA ARG A 192 -13.29 -5.08 34.97
C ARG A 192 -11.98 -5.76 35.36
N LEU A 193 -11.11 -6.03 34.39
CA LEU A 193 -9.80 -6.62 34.64
C LEU A 193 -8.96 -5.71 35.54
N LEU A 194 -8.74 -4.46 35.15
CA LEU A 194 -7.85 -3.55 35.87
C LEU A 194 -8.35 -3.24 37.28
N THR A 195 -9.66 -3.06 37.45
CA THR A 195 -10.26 -2.88 38.78
C THR A 195 -10.07 -4.11 39.69
N GLY A 196 -10.01 -5.31 39.12
CA GLY A 196 -9.64 -6.54 39.83
C GLY A 196 -8.16 -6.69 40.17
N PHE A 197 -7.27 -5.93 39.50
CA PHE A 197 -5.80 -5.99 39.68
C PHE A 197 -5.22 -4.68 40.26
N GLY A 198 -5.98 -4.05 41.18
CA GLY A 198 -5.48 -2.98 42.03
C GLY A 198 -5.55 -1.55 41.47
N TYR A 199 -6.17 -1.36 40.30
CA TYR A 199 -6.41 -0.02 39.74
C TYR A 199 -7.75 0.55 40.20
N SER A 200 -7.81 1.84 40.49
CA SER A 200 -9.08 2.54 40.73
C SER A 200 -9.91 2.66 39.44
N ASP A 201 -11.21 2.92 39.58
CA ASP A 201 -12.11 3.18 38.45
C ASP A 201 -11.56 4.29 37.52
N THR A 202 -11.10 5.40 38.10
CA THR A 202 -10.56 6.53 37.32
C THR A 202 -9.29 6.15 36.56
N GLU A 203 -8.36 5.43 37.19
CA GLU A 203 -7.13 4.96 36.52
C GLU A 203 -7.47 4.03 35.36
N ALA A 204 -8.35 3.05 35.58
CA ALA A 204 -8.78 2.12 34.54
C ALA A 204 -9.45 2.84 33.35
N ARG A 205 -10.36 3.79 33.61
CA ARG A 205 -11.05 4.54 32.54
C ARG A 205 -10.18 5.56 31.83
N THR A 206 -9.10 6.03 32.45
CA THR A 206 -8.13 6.95 31.83
C THR A 206 -7.24 6.20 30.84
N TRP A 207 -6.88 4.97 31.17
CA TRP A 207 -6.03 4.13 30.31
C TRP A 207 -6.72 3.68 29.02
N LEU A 208 -8.06 3.65 29.00
CA LEU A 208 -8.88 3.28 27.84
C LEU A 208 -8.99 4.45 26.84
N PRO A 209 -8.61 4.27 25.56
CA PRO A 209 -8.78 5.30 24.54
C PRO A 209 -10.25 5.59 24.21
N ALA A 210 -10.52 6.72 23.57
CA ALA A 210 -11.82 6.97 22.96
C ALA A 210 -12.18 5.90 21.90
N PRO A 211 -13.49 5.67 21.63
CA PRO A 211 -13.98 4.71 20.63
C PRO A 211 -13.20 4.67 19.30
N SER A 212 -12.83 5.83 18.75
CA SER A 212 -12.10 5.93 17.48
C SER A 212 -10.70 5.33 17.50
N HIS A 213 -10.09 5.16 18.68
CA HIS A 213 -8.69 4.73 18.85
C HIS A 213 -8.53 3.35 19.50
N GLN A 214 -9.65 2.71 19.86
CA GLN A 214 -9.69 1.37 20.46
C GLN A 214 -8.89 0.31 19.69
N PRO A 215 -8.91 0.27 18.34
CA PRO A 215 -8.13 -0.72 17.59
C PRO A 215 -6.62 -0.74 17.88
N TRP A 216 -5.98 0.43 17.94
CA TRP A 216 -4.52 0.50 18.17
C TRP A 216 -4.16 0.14 19.60
N TRP A 217 -5.08 0.31 20.55
CA TRP A 217 -4.91 -0.17 21.91
C TRP A 217 -4.99 -1.69 22.01
N LEU A 218 -5.96 -2.31 21.32
CA LEU A 218 -6.07 -3.78 21.26
C LEU A 218 -4.87 -4.43 20.55
N LEU A 219 -4.19 -3.69 19.66
CA LEU A 219 -2.91 -4.08 19.04
C LEU A 219 -1.67 -3.76 19.88
N GLN A 220 -1.83 -3.25 21.11
CA GLN A 220 -0.73 -2.81 22.00
C GLN A 220 0.15 -1.68 21.43
N ASN A 221 -0.36 -0.91 20.46
CA ASN A 221 0.35 0.22 19.86
C ASN A 221 0.23 1.50 20.69
N MET A 222 -0.85 1.66 21.44
CA MET A 222 -1.05 2.82 22.29
C MET A 222 -1.96 2.52 23.48
N SER A 223 -1.94 3.38 24.48
CA SER A 223 -2.99 3.48 25.49
C SER A 223 -3.39 4.93 25.68
N GLU A 224 -4.46 5.16 26.44
CA GLU A 224 -4.98 6.51 26.72
C GLU A 224 -5.47 7.20 25.43
N PHE A 225 -5.64 8.52 25.44
CA PHE A 225 -6.18 9.37 24.36
C PHE A 225 -7.70 9.52 24.33
N GLY A 226 -8.17 10.78 24.44
CA GLY A 226 -9.59 11.13 24.37
C GLY A 226 -10.43 10.75 25.60
N GLY A 227 -9.82 10.12 26.60
CA GLY A 227 -10.43 9.72 27.87
C GLY A 227 -10.38 10.81 28.98
N PRO A 228 -10.83 10.47 30.21
CA PRO A 228 -11.38 9.16 30.58
C PRO A 228 -12.76 8.91 29.98
N MET A 229 -13.03 7.67 29.54
CA MET A 229 -14.36 7.26 29.10
C MET A 229 -15.34 7.28 30.28
N SER A 230 -16.61 7.65 30.08
CA SER A 230 -17.62 7.51 31.14
C SER A 230 -18.00 6.03 31.34
N THR A 231 -18.40 5.68 32.57
CA THR A 231 -18.93 4.34 32.87
C THR A 231 -20.15 4.01 32.01
N ALA A 232 -21.04 4.98 31.80
CA ALA A 232 -22.22 4.81 30.96
C ALA A 232 -21.87 4.52 29.49
N LEU A 233 -20.83 5.15 28.94
CA LEU A 233 -20.34 4.85 27.59
C LEU A 233 -19.75 3.44 27.49
N ILE A 234 -18.95 3.03 28.49
CA ILE A 234 -18.40 1.67 28.57
C ILE A 234 -19.52 0.63 28.62
N GLU A 235 -20.54 0.85 29.45
CA GLU A 235 -21.72 -0.04 29.55
C GLU A 235 -22.51 -0.09 28.23
N ARG A 236 -22.73 1.06 27.58
CA ARG A 236 -23.44 1.13 26.30
C ARG A 236 -22.71 0.36 25.19
N ARG A 237 -21.38 0.44 25.14
CA ARG A 237 -20.56 -0.32 24.17
C ARG A 237 -20.43 -1.79 24.53
N ALA A 238 -20.42 -2.15 25.81
CA ALA A 238 -20.49 -3.55 26.25
C ALA A 238 -21.81 -4.22 25.82
N GLU A 239 -22.94 -3.51 26.00
CA GLU A 239 -24.25 -3.99 25.53
C GLU A 239 -24.29 -4.13 24.01
N LEU A 240 -23.72 -3.18 23.27
CA LEU A 240 -23.58 -3.30 21.82
C LEU A 240 -22.77 -4.53 21.42
N GLY A 241 -21.59 -4.75 22.03
CA GLY A 241 -20.74 -5.91 21.78
C GLY A 241 -21.46 -7.23 22.05
N ARG A 242 -22.23 -7.31 23.14
CA ARG A 242 -23.07 -8.48 23.47
C ARG A 242 -24.11 -8.75 22.37
N ARG A 243 -24.85 -7.72 21.94
CA ARG A 243 -25.86 -7.87 20.87
C ARG A 243 -25.25 -8.30 19.55
N ILE A 244 -24.06 -7.81 19.20
CA ILE A 244 -23.34 -8.23 17.99
C ILE A 244 -22.99 -9.73 18.08
N CYS A 245 -22.39 -10.17 19.20
CA CYS A 245 -22.03 -11.57 19.42
C CYS A 245 -23.24 -12.50 19.39
N ASP A 246 -24.35 -12.10 20.03
CA ASP A 246 -25.59 -12.89 20.04
C ASP A 246 -26.16 -13.03 18.63
N ARG A 247 -26.22 -11.93 17.87
CA ARG A 247 -26.73 -11.95 16.50
C ARG A 247 -25.86 -12.76 15.55
N LEU A 248 -24.54 -12.73 15.71
CA LEU A 248 -23.63 -13.61 14.97
C LEU A 248 -23.95 -15.09 15.22
N ARG A 249 -24.18 -15.48 16.49
CA ARG A 249 -24.56 -16.86 16.84
C ARG A 249 -25.92 -17.26 16.27
N GLU A 250 -26.92 -16.39 16.37
CA GLU A 250 -28.26 -16.58 15.76
C GLU A 250 -28.16 -16.83 14.26
N LEU A 251 -27.30 -16.08 13.57
CA LEU A 251 -27.08 -16.23 12.13
C LEU A 251 -26.26 -17.49 11.77
N GLY A 252 -25.75 -18.24 12.74
CA GLY A 252 -24.84 -19.34 12.47
C GLY A 252 -23.41 -18.90 12.12
N MET A 253 -23.09 -17.62 12.30
CA MET A 253 -21.74 -17.07 12.19
C MET A 253 -20.98 -17.20 13.52
N ARG A 254 -19.71 -16.80 13.50
CA ARG A 254 -18.77 -16.89 14.61
C ARG A 254 -18.20 -15.50 14.92
N PRO A 255 -18.38 -14.98 16.14
CA PRO A 255 -17.60 -13.84 16.59
C PRO A 255 -16.13 -14.25 16.75
N VAL A 256 -15.24 -13.40 16.25
CA VAL A 256 -13.81 -13.45 16.53
C VAL A 256 -13.51 -12.28 17.46
N LEU A 257 -13.09 -12.56 18.70
CA LEU A 257 -12.82 -11.52 19.69
C LEU A 257 -11.32 -11.31 19.88
N PRO A 258 -10.85 -10.13 20.31
CA PRO A 258 -9.49 -9.95 20.79
C PRO A 258 -9.18 -10.91 21.95
N GLY A 259 -8.04 -11.60 21.88
CA GLY A 259 -7.53 -12.40 23.00
C GLY A 259 -6.55 -11.63 23.87
N TYR A 260 -6.08 -12.25 24.95
CA TYR A 260 -5.11 -11.64 25.86
C TYR A 260 -3.69 -12.15 25.61
N PHE A 261 -2.78 -11.20 25.36
CA PHE A 261 -1.37 -11.46 25.10
C PHE A 261 -0.44 -10.47 25.84
N GLY A 262 -0.89 -9.95 26.99
CA GLY A 262 0.00 -9.33 27.98
C GLY A 262 -0.07 -7.80 28.11
N ALA A 263 -1.10 -7.13 27.59
CA ALA A 263 -1.20 -5.68 27.71
C ALA A 263 -1.57 -5.28 29.14
N VAL A 264 -0.71 -4.51 29.81
CA VAL A 264 -0.98 -3.93 31.14
C VAL A 264 -0.58 -2.45 31.21
N PRO A 265 -1.19 -1.64 32.10
CA PRO A 265 -0.74 -0.28 32.34
C PRO A 265 0.63 -0.25 33.04
N ASP A 266 1.25 0.91 33.05
CA ASP A 266 2.49 1.14 33.78
C ASP A 266 2.34 0.80 35.27
N GLY A 267 3.45 0.36 35.88
CA GLY A 267 3.51 0.12 37.31
C GLY A 267 2.67 -1.09 37.77
N PHE A 268 2.22 -1.94 36.84
CA PHE A 268 1.44 -3.14 37.15
C PHE A 268 2.05 -4.01 38.28
N PRO A 269 3.38 -4.27 38.34
CA PRO A 269 3.97 -5.02 39.45
C PRO A 269 3.79 -4.36 40.82
N ALA A 270 3.85 -3.02 40.88
CA ALA A 270 3.69 -2.28 42.14
C ALA A 270 2.23 -2.30 42.64
N ARG A 271 1.25 -2.41 41.73
CA ARG A 271 -0.18 -2.57 42.05
C ARG A 271 -0.55 -3.99 42.46
N ASN A 272 0.31 -4.97 42.17
CA ASN A 272 0.10 -6.38 42.48
C ASN A 272 1.24 -6.94 43.36
N PRO A 273 1.46 -6.35 44.56
CA PRO A 273 2.54 -6.76 45.45
C PRO A 273 2.32 -8.21 45.92
N GLY A 274 3.38 -9.02 45.88
CA GLY A 274 3.31 -10.45 46.26
C GLY A 274 3.00 -11.40 45.10
N SER A 275 2.81 -10.90 43.88
CA SER A 275 2.85 -11.70 42.65
C SER A 275 4.28 -11.75 42.08
N ASP A 276 4.51 -12.64 41.10
CA ASP A 276 5.73 -12.67 40.30
C ASP A 276 5.64 -11.76 39.05
N ALA A 277 4.71 -10.79 39.05
CA ALA A 277 4.45 -9.92 37.91
C ALA A 277 5.72 -9.19 37.47
N ARG A 278 6.07 -9.39 36.20
CA ARG A 278 7.21 -8.77 35.54
C ARG A 278 6.75 -8.20 34.22
N VAL A 279 7.17 -6.97 33.91
CA VAL A 279 6.84 -6.30 32.65
C VAL A 279 8.07 -6.00 31.83
N VAL A 280 7.90 -6.00 30.51
CA VAL A 280 8.88 -5.52 29.52
C VAL A 280 8.35 -4.22 28.91
N PRO A 281 9.03 -3.08 29.14
CA PRO A 281 8.64 -1.81 28.56
C PRO A 281 8.65 -1.84 27.03
N GLN A 282 7.57 -1.37 26.40
CA GLN A 282 7.40 -1.45 24.95
C GLN A 282 7.79 -0.17 24.19
N GLY A 283 8.08 0.92 24.90
CA GLY A 283 8.50 2.19 24.29
C GLY A 283 7.33 2.95 23.65
N THR A 284 7.55 3.48 22.44
CA THR A 284 6.56 4.33 21.75
C THR A 284 6.24 3.84 20.35
N TRP A 285 5.10 4.26 19.82
CA TRP A 285 4.62 4.00 18.47
C TRP A 285 4.13 5.30 17.82
N GLY A 286 4.05 5.31 16.48
CA GLY A 286 3.38 6.37 15.72
C GLY A 286 3.82 7.80 16.05
N GLY A 287 5.12 8.04 16.23
CA GLY A 287 5.66 9.39 16.44
C GLY A 287 5.73 9.85 17.90
N GLY A 288 5.34 9.03 18.88
CA GLY A 288 5.55 9.33 20.31
C GLY A 288 4.53 8.75 21.28
N MET A 289 3.50 8.05 20.80
CA MET A 289 2.49 7.45 21.67
C MET A 289 3.07 6.34 22.51
N ARG A 290 2.79 6.37 23.80
CA ARG A 290 3.25 5.33 24.72
C ARG A 290 2.50 4.03 24.45
N ARG A 291 3.26 2.95 24.28
CA ARG A 291 2.73 1.58 24.21
C ARG A 291 2.44 1.07 25.63
N PRO A 292 1.40 0.24 25.83
CA PRO A 292 1.25 -0.58 27.03
C PRO A 292 2.51 -1.38 27.34
N ASP A 293 2.83 -1.54 28.62
CA ASP A 293 3.85 -2.46 29.06
C ASP A 293 3.41 -3.91 28.76
N TRP A 294 4.38 -4.77 28.46
CA TRP A 294 4.11 -6.18 28.15
C TRP A 294 4.37 -7.06 29.37
N LEU A 295 3.31 -7.63 29.95
CA LEU A 295 3.40 -8.59 31.04
C LEU A 295 4.07 -9.88 30.55
N ASP A 296 5.20 -10.25 31.15
CA ASP A 296 6.03 -11.40 30.76
C ASP A 296 5.19 -12.70 30.81
N PRO A 297 4.93 -13.35 29.65
CA PRO A 297 4.07 -14.52 29.60
C PRO A 297 4.56 -15.73 30.41
N ARG A 298 5.84 -15.75 30.83
CA ARG A 298 6.39 -16.85 31.63
C ARG A 298 5.96 -16.79 33.11
N THR A 299 5.41 -15.66 33.55
CA THR A 299 5.02 -15.45 34.96
C THR A 299 3.67 -16.08 35.27
N LYS A 300 3.48 -16.51 36.53
CA LYS A 300 2.17 -16.92 37.03
C LYS A 300 1.16 -15.76 36.97
N ALA A 301 1.61 -14.54 37.26
CA ALA A 301 0.81 -13.34 37.14
C ALA A 301 0.17 -13.20 35.74
N PHE A 302 0.90 -13.51 34.66
CA PHE A 302 0.34 -13.52 33.31
C PHE A 302 -0.83 -14.50 33.19
N ALA A 303 -0.65 -15.74 33.65
CA ALA A 303 -1.70 -16.76 33.60
C ALA A 303 -2.94 -16.35 34.41
N ASP A 304 -2.75 -15.74 35.59
CA ASP A 304 -3.85 -15.25 36.43
C ASP A 304 -4.63 -14.10 35.76
N VAL A 305 -3.91 -13.16 35.13
CA VAL A 305 -4.51 -12.04 34.38
C VAL A 305 -5.23 -12.55 33.14
N ALA A 306 -4.64 -13.49 32.39
CA ALA A 306 -5.27 -14.10 31.22
C ALA A 306 -6.57 -14.83 31.61
N ALA A 307 -6.55 -15.62 32.69
CA ALA A 307 -7.74 -16.30 33.20
C ALA A 307 -8.85 -15.32 33.60
N ALA A 308 -8.50 -14.22 34.26
CA ALA A 308 -9.46 -13.17 34.62
C ALA A 308 -10.01 -12.44 33.40
N PHE A 309 -9.16 -12.09 32.41
CA PHE A 309 -9.57 -11.46 31.17
C PHE A 309 -10.61 -12.33 30.44
N TYR A 310 -10.29 -13.60 30.22
CA TYR A 310 -11.19 -14.51 29.53
C TYR A 310 -12.48 -14.74 30.34
N ARG A 311 -12.43 -14.81 31.67
CA ARG A 311 -13.66 -14.87 32.49
C ARG A 311 -14.56 -13.65 32.23
N HIS A 312 -14.03 -12.44 32.36
CA HIS A 312 -14.81 -11.22 32.13
C HIS A 312 -15.33 -11.09 30.70
N GLN A 313 -14.56 -11.54 29.71
CA GLN A 313 -14.99 -11.59 28.32
C GLN A 313 -16.15 -12.57 28.11
N ALA A 314 -16.11 -13.76 28.73
CA ALA A 314 -17.25 -14.70 28.71
C ALA A 314 -18.48 -14.13 29.41
N ASP A 315 -18.31 -13.50 30.57
CA ASP A 315 -19.42 -12.92 31.33
C ASP A 315 -20.16 -11.85 30.52
N LEU A 316 -19.42 -11.08 29.71
CA LEU A 316 -19.98 -9.98 28.90
C LEU A 316 -20.55 -10.45 27.55
N PHE A 317 -19.89 -11.39 26.88
CA PHE A 317 -20.18 -11.70 25.48
C PHE A 317 -20.58 -13.14 25.22
N GLY A 318 -20.53 -14.01 26.23
CA GLY A 318 -20.81 -15.44 26.11
C GLY A 318 -19.69 -16.24 25.45
N GLU A 319 -19.98 -17.51 25.13
CA GLU A 319 -19.01 -18.47 24.59
C GLU A 319 -18.49 -18.11 23.18
N VAL A 320 -17.17 -18.07 23.03
CA VAL A 320 -16.45 -17.73 21.79
C VAL A 320 -15.33 -18.76 21.57
N ALA A 321 -15.11 -19.12 20.31
CA ALA A 321 -14.09 -20.11 19.94
C ALA A 321 -12.90 -19.53 19.17
N TYR A 322 -12.96 -18.28 18.71
CA TYR A 322 -11.93 -17.68 17.85
C TYR A 322 -11.40 -16.40 18.49
N PHE A 323 -10.07 -16.34 18.65
CA PHE A 323 -9.40 -15.25 19.35
C PHE A 323 -8.29 -14.67 18.51
N LYS A 324 -8.39 -13.38 18.21
CA LYS A 324 -7.40 -12.64 17.43
C LYS A 324 -6.32 -12.07 18.35
N MET A 325 -5.06 -12.45 18.13
CA MET A 325 -3.92 -11.97 18.92
C MET A 325 -2.66 -11.90 18.05
N ASP A 326 -1.97 -10.76 18.09
CA ASP A 326 -0.80 -10.46 17.24
C ASP A 326 0.39 -10.02 18.12
N LEU A 327 1.15 -11.00 18.61
CA LEU A 327 2.31 -10.77 19.47
C LEU A 327 3.37 -9.90 18.76
N LEU A 328 3.78 -8.81 19.40
CA LEU A 328 4.81 -7.88 18.91
C LEU A 328 4.44 -7.24 17.54
N HIS A 329 3.16 -6.92 17.37
CA HIS A 329 2.66 -6.24 16.17
C HIS A 329 3.29 -4.84 15.99
N GLU A 330 3.77 -4.58 14.77
CA GLU A 330 4.37 -3.31 14.31
C GLU A 330 5.37 -2.66 15.27
N GLY A 331 6.15 -3.48 15.97
CA GLY A 331 7.22 -3.03 16.86
C GLY A 331 7.14 -3.72 18.21
N GLY A 332 7.36 -2.95 19.27
CA GLY A 332 7.61 -3.49 20.60
C GLY A 332 8.95 -4.20 20.70
N THR A 333 9.23 -4.78 21.87
CA THR A 333 10.44 -5.56 22.12
C THR A 333 10.12 -6.75 23.00
N PRO A 334 10.63 -7.96 22.68
CA PRO A 334 10.53 -9.07 23.61
C PRO A 334 11.43 -8.87 24.84
N GLY A 335 12.36 -7.90 24.82
CA GLY A 335 13.39 -7.78 25.83
C GLY A 335 14.24 -9.05 25.88
N ASP A 336 14.34 -9.66 27.05
CA ASP A 336 14.99 -10.95 27.29
C ASP A 336 14.01 -12.14 27.29
N VAL A 337 12.72 -11.94 26.96
CA VAL A 337 11.72 -13.01 26.90
C VAL A 337 11.90 -13.79 25.59
N PRO A 338 12.18 -15.10 25.61
CA PRO A 338 12.25 -15.90 24.39
C PRO A 338 10.88 -15.99 23.72
N VAL A 339 10.78 -15.54 22.46
CA VAL A 339 9.52 -15.56 21.69
C VAL A 339 8.86 -16.96 21.64
N PRO A 340 9.60 -18.07 21.45
CA PRO A 340 9.04 -19.42 21.55
C PRO A 340 8.33 -19.73 22.87
N GLU A 341 8.92 -19.33 23.99
CA GLU A 341 8.34 -19.58 25.32
C GLU A 341 7.12 -18.68 25.55
N ALA A 342 7.20 -17.42 25.13
CA ALA A 342 6.07 -16.50 25.19
C ALA A 342 4.88 -17.01 24.39
N ALA A 343 5.10 -17.49 23.16
CA ALA A 343 4.06 -18.03 22.30
C ALA A 343 3.37 -19.24 22.93
N ARG A 344 4.13 -20.19 23.49
CA ARG A 344 3.59 -21.36 24.22
C ARG A 344 2.79 -20.96 25.45
N ALA A 345 3.25 -19.97 26.21
CA ALA A 345 2.56 -19.54 27.41
C ALA A 345 1.24 -18.81 27.09
N VAL A 346 1.22 -18.00 26.02
CA VAL A 346 0.01 -17.37 25.49
C VAL A 346 -0.98 -18.41 25.01
N GLU A 347 -0.54 -19.38 24.19
CA GLU A 347 -1.37 -20.51 23.73
C GLU A 347 -1.92 -21.33 24.90
N THR A 348 -1.06 -21.69 25.87
CA THR A 348 -1.45 -22.45 27.06
C THR A 348 -2.51 -21.70 27.87
N SER A 349 -2.34 -20.40 28.06
CA SER A 349 -3.30 -19.58 28.81
C SER A 349 -4.63 -19.46 28.07
N LEU A 350 -4.60 -19.31 26.75
CA LEU A 350 -5.79 -19.36 25.90
C LEU A 350 -6.51 -20.70 26.07
N HIS A 351 -5.84 -21.83 25.89
CA HIS A 351 -6.47 -23.15 25.96
C HIS A 351 -6.89 -23.57 27.36
N THR A 352 -6.23 -23.06 28.40
CA THR A 352 -6.66 -23.26 29.79
C THR A 352 -8.01 -22.59 30.03
N ALA A 353 -8.17 -21.34 29.56
CA ALA A 353 -9.41 -20.60 29.73
C ALA A 353 -10.49 -20.98 28.70
N ARG A 354 -10.09 -21.44 27.51
CA ARG A 354 -10.92 -21.77 26.35
C ARG A 354 -10.41 -23.02 25.64
N PRO A 355 -10.73 -24.21 26.17
CA PRO A 355 -10.34 -25.47 25.55
C PRO A 355 -10.79 -25.55 24.08
N GLY A 356 -9.86 -25.87 23.19
CA GLY A 356 -10.14 -26.05 21.76
C GLY A 356 -10.31 -24.77 20.93
N ALA A 357 -10.07 -23.59 21.52
CA ALA A 357 -10.07 -22.32 20.81
C ALA A 357 -9.16 -22.31 19.55
N THR A 358 -9.43 -21.41 18.62
CA THR A 358 -8.56 -21.10 17.49
C THR A 358 -7.89 -19.75 17.73
N TRP A 359 -6.56 -19.74 17.65
CA TRP A 359 -5.77 -18.52 17.63
C TRP A 359 -5.70 -17.98 16.20
N VAL A 360 -6.37 -16.86 15.96
CA VAL A 360 -6.36 -16.15 14.68
C VAL A 360 -5.20 -15.13 14.67
N ILE A 361 -4.33 -15.20 13.66
CA ILE A 361 -3.14 -14.32 13.53
C ILE A 361 -3.18 -13.57 12.21
N LEU A 362 -2.86 -12.28 12.21
CA LEU A 362 -2.73 -11.48 11.00
C LEU A 362 -1.45 -11.82 10.23
N GLY A 363 -1.58 -12.23 8.97
CA GLY A 363 -0.47 -12.27 8.01
C GLY A 363 -0.15 -10.85 7.53
N TRP A 364 0.80 -10.17 8.16
CA TRP A 364 1.19 -8.79 7.84
C TRP A 364 2.68 -8.57 8.11
N GLN A 365 3.41 -8.07 7.10
CA GLN A 365 4.86 -7.87 7.13
C GLN A 365 5.59 -9.15 7.59
N SER A 366 6.25 -9.11 8.75
CA SER A 366 6.99 -10.23 9.34
C SER A 366 6.15 -11.05 10.34
N ASN A 367 4.86 -10.76 10.49
CA ASN A 367 3.92 -11.50 11.34
C ASN A 367 3.07 -12.47 10.50
N PRO A 368 2.82 -13.71 10.98
CA PRO A 368 3.51 -14.35 12.11
C PRO A 368 4.99 -14.60 11.83
N ARG A 369 5.82 -14.50 12.87
CA ARG A 369 7.23 -14.91 12.78
C ARG A 369 7.32 -16.45 12.72
N PRO A 370 8.19 -17.05 11.89
CA PRO A 370 8.34 -18.51 11.83
C PRO A 370 8.58 -19.16 13.21
N LEU A 371 9.47 -18.58 14.02
CA LEU A 371 9.76 -19.06 15.39
C LEU A 371 8.53 -19.11 16.31
N LEU A 372 7.53 -18.23 16.09
CA LEU A 372 6.27 -18.27 16.82
C LEU A 372 5.46 -19.49 16.38
N LEU A 373 5.27 -19.69 15.07
CA LEU A 373 4.51 -20.81 14.52
C LEU A 373 5.15 -22.17 14.80
N ASP A 374 6.48 -22.25 14.89
CA ASP A 374 7.21 -23.47 15.24
C ASP A 374 7.01 -23.89 16.70
N SER A 375 6.49 -22.99 17.53
CA SER A 375 6.43 -23.17 18.97
C SER A 375 5.03 -23.52 19.49
N VAL A 376 4.00 -23.40 18.67
CA VAL A 376 2.58 -23.57 19.01
C VAL A 376 1.95 -24.75 18.27
N ASP A 377 0.78 -25.22 18.70
CA ASP A 377 -0.02 -26.19 17.97
C ASP A 377 -0.64 -25.52 16.73
N ARG A 378 0.05 -25.67 15.59
CA ARG A 378 -0.38 -25.11 14.30
C ARG A 378 -1.79 -25.56 13.88
N SER A 379 -2.29 -26.70 14.37
CA SER A 379 -3.67 -27.14 14.07
C SER A 379 -4.75 -26.29 14.75
N ARG A 380 -4.35 -25.48 15.73
CA ARG A 380 -5.19 -24.51 16.47
C ARG A 380 -4.96 -23.08 16.03
N VAL A 381 -4.15 -22.85 15.00
CA VAL A 381 -3.87 -21.53 14.45
C VAL A 381 -4.58 -21.36 13.12
N LEU A 382 -5.13 -20.18 12.89
CA LEU A 382 -5.60 -19.72 11.58
C LEU A 382 -4.89 -18.42 11.23
N VAL A 383 -4.06 -18.42 10.19
CA VAL A 383 -3.47 -17.19 9.67
C VAL A 383 -4.45 -16.52 8.70
N VAL A 384 -4.88 -15.30 8.98
CA VAL A 384 -5.66 -14.47 8.04
C VAL A 384 -4.70 -13.60 7.24
N ASP A 385 -4.45 -13.97 5.99
CA ASP A 385 -3.38 -13.37 5.17
C ASP A 385 -3.79 -12.02 4.59
N GLY A 386 -3.11 -10.94 4.94
CA GLY A 386 -3.39 -9.61 4.37
C GLY A 386 -2.70 -9.34 3.04
N LEU A 387 -1.84 -10.26 2.57
CA LEU A 387 -0.88 -10.02 1.49
C LEU A 387 -0.93 -11.05 0.36
N SER A 388 -1.88 -11.99 0.35
CA SER A 388 -1.92 -13.07 -0.66
C SER A 388 -2.00 -12.51 -2.09
N ASP A 389 -2.58 -11.33 -2.24
CA ASP A 389 -2.77 -10.63 -3.49
C ASP A 389 -1.57 -9.76 -3.93
N LEU A 390 -0.40 -9.93 -3.34
CA LEU A 390 0.85 -9.33 -3.83
C LEU A 390 1.66 -10.31 -4.70
N ASP A 391 2.28 -9.81 -5.78
CA ASP A 391 3.08 -10.66 -6.68
C ASP A 391 4.32 -11.26 -6.00
N THR A 392 4.82 -10.62 -4.95
CA THR A 392 5.95 -11.10 -4.14
C THR A 392 5.59 -12.26 -3.22
N VAL A 393 4.29 -12.51 -2.99
CA VAL A 393 3.81 -13.63 -2.16
C VAL A 393 3.40 -14.77 -3.07
N THR A 394 4.20 -15.86 -3.03
CA THR A 394 4.07 -16.99 -3.95
C THR A 394 3.80 -18.33 -3.27
N ASP A 395 4.26 -18.54 -2.03
CA ASP A 395 4.17 -19.85 -1.38
C ASP A 395 4.02 -19.80 0.15
N ARG A 396 2.77 -19.71 0.62
CA ARG A 396 2.44 -19.61 2.05
C ARG A 396 2.68 -20.90 2.84
N GLU A 397 2.67 -22.04 2.16
CA GLU A 397 2.93 -23.35 2.76
C GLU A 397 4.36 -23.41 3.28
N THR A 398 5.30 -22.85 2.51
CA THR A 398 6.70 -22.69 2.94
C THR A 398 6.82 -21.58 3.98
N ASP A 399 6.25 -20.40 3.75
CA ASP A 399 6.36 -19.25 4.67
C ASP A 399 5.87 -19.59 6.09
N TRP A 400 4.82 -20.42 6.21
CA TRP A 400 4.15 -20.74 7.47
C TRP A 400 4.24 -22.20 7.88
N GLY A 401 5.09 -22.99 7.22
CA GLY A 401 5.33 -24.39 7.58
C GLY A 401 4.06 -25.25 7.59
N GLY A 402 3.17 -25.04 6.62
CA GLY A 402 1.90 -25.76 6.50
C GLY A 402 0.82 -25.38 7.53
N THR A 403 0.97 -24.25 8.25
CA THR A 403 -0.08 -23.74 9.14
C THR A 403 -1.34 -23.39 8.34
N PRO A 404 -2.55 -23.75 8.80
CA PRO A 404 -3.80 -23.37 8.11
C PRO A 404 -3.93 -21.87 7.93
N TYR A 405 -4.31 -21.43 6.73
CA TYR A 405 -4.46 -20.01 6.43
C TYR A 405 -5.67 -19.70 5.54
N ALA A 406 -6.09 -18.44 5.58
CA ALA A 406 -7.11 -17.87 4.71
C ALA A 406 -6.46 -16.92 3.69
N PHE A 407 -6.68 -17.18 2.41
CA PHE A 407 -6.26 -16.29 1.32
C PHE A 407 -6.93 -14.94 1.47
N GLY A 408 -6.18 -13.85 1.47
CA GLY A 408 -6.77 -12.56 1.80
C GLY A 408 -6.11 -11.36 1.17
N THR A 409 -6.68 -10.21 1.55
CA THR A 409 -6.38 -8.90 1.00
C THR A 409 -6.72 -7.81 2.03
N ILE A 410 -5.92 -6.75 2.03
CA ILE A 410 -6.23 -5.46 2.68
C ILE A 410 -6.43 -4.43 1.55
N PRO A 411 -7.64 -4.27 1.02
CA PRO A 411 -7.87 -3.43 -0.16
C PRO A 411 -7.97 -1.95 0.18
N ASN A 412 -8.15 -1.60 1.46
CA ASN A 412 -8.29 -0.23 1.91
C ASN A 412 -7.44 0.03 3.17
N PHE A 413 -6.78 1.19 3.20
CA PHE A 413 -5.94 1.67 4.32
C PHE A 413 -6.47 3.03 4.82
N GLY A 414 -6.61 3.20 6.13
CA GLY A 414 -7.05 4.43 6.80
C GLY A 414 -8.51 4.84 6.54
N GLY A 415 -9.27 4.05 5.79
CA GLY A 415 -10.55 4.48 5.24
C GLY A 415 -10.44 5.59 4.21
N ARG A 416 -9.25 5.75 3.62
CA ARG A 416 -9.02 6.66 2.50
C ARG A 416 -10.07 6.41 1.43
N THR A 417 -10.54 7.48 0.82
CA THR A 417 -11.63 7.43 -0.16
C THR A 417 -11.15 6.95 -1.54
N THR A 418 -10.12 6.12 -1.60
CA THR A 418 -9.57 5.61 -2.86
C THR A 418 -10.47 4.52 -3.44
N ILE A 419 -10.51 4.42 -4.78
CA ILE A 419 -11.07 3.26 -5.48
C ILE A 419 -9.92 2.37 -5.93
N GLY A 420 -9.98 1.08 -5.58
CA GLY A 420 -9.17 0.06 -6.24
C GLY A 420 -8.81 -1.17 -5.42
N ALA A 421 -8.54 -2.27 -6.11
CA ALA A 421 -8.17 -3.55 -5.52
C ALA A 421 -7.52 -4.49 -6.55
N ASN A 422 -6.78 -5.52 -6.10
CA ASN A 422 -6.07 -6.48 -6.98
C ASN A 422 -6.97 -7.63 -7.43
N THR A 423 -8.13 -7.31 -7.99
CA THR A 423 -9.13 -8.33 -8.36
C THR A 423 -8.61 -9.33 -9.39
N ASP A 424 -7.65 -8.91 -10.21
CA ASP A 424 -6.94 -9.78 -11.14
C ASP A 424 -6.21 -10.91 -10.42
N ARG A 425 -5.39 -10.57 -9.44
CA ARG A 425 -4.63 -11.51 -8.63
C ARG A 425 -5.53 -12.42 -7.80
N TRP A 426 -6.65 -11.92 -7.29
CA TRP A 426 -7.61 -12.73 -6.54
C TRP A 426 -8.19 -13.86 -7.39
N THR A 427 -8.70 -13.50 -8.59
CA THR A 427 -9.29 -14.47 -9.51
C THR A 427 -8.27 -15.45 -10.08
N GLU A 428 -7.00 -15.04 -10.19
CA GLU A 428 -5.92 -15.91 -10.69
C GLU A 428 -5.37 -16.85 -9.63
N LYS A 429 -5.15 -16.36 -8.41
CA LYS A 429 -4.43 -17.11 -7.37
C LYS A 429 -5.33 -18.00 -6.53
N PHE A 430 -6.54 -17.57 -6.15
CA PHE A 430 -7.32 -18.24 -5.11
C PHE A 430 -7.57 -19.73 -5.42
N THR A 431 -8.15 -20.06 -6.57
CA THR A 431 -8.41 -21.46 -6.95
C THR A 431 -7.11 -22.22 -7.19
N ALA A 432 -6.11 -21.59 -7.81
CA ALA A 432 -4.80 -22.21 -8.02
C ALA A 432 -4.10 -22.60 -6.71
N TRP A 433 -4.22 -21.78 -5.67
CA TRP A 433 -3.63 -22.04 -4.35
C TRP A 433 -4.49 -23.02 -3.54
N ARG A 434 -5.82 -22.94 -3.63
CA ARG A 434 -6.72 -23.88 -2.98
C ARG A 434 -6.54 -25.31 -3.52
N ASP A 435 -6.37 -25.44 -4.83
CA ASP A 435 -6.40 -26.73 -5.51
C ASP A 435 -5.02 -27.39 -5.68
N LYS A 436 -3.93 -26.71 -5.27
CA LYS A 436 -2.57 -27.29 -5.32
C LYS A 436 -2.42 -28.45 -4.33
N ALA A 437 -1.60 -29.44 -4.69
CA ALA A 437 -1.34 -30.58 -3.84
C ALA A 437 -0.71 -30.15 -2.50
N GLY A 438 -1.28 -30.61 -1.38
CA GLY A 438 -0.80 -30.26 -0.05
C GLY A 438 -1.14 -28.84 0.42
N SER A 439 -2.08 -28.16 -0.23
CA SER A 439 -2.51 -26.81 0.18
C SER A 439 -2.95 -26.76 1.64
N ALA A 440 -2.46 -25.74 2.36
CA ALA A 440 -2.92 -25.41 3.72
C ALA A 440 -3.98 -24.29 3.72
N LEU A 441 -4.43 -23.87 2.53
CA LEU A 441 -5.48 -22.87 2.37
C LEU A 441 -6.83 -23.45 2.80
N VAL A 442 -7.40 -22.88 3.86
CA VAL A 442 -8.68 -23.29 4.45
C VAL A 442 -9.71 -22.16 4.51
N GLY A 443 -9.42 -21.00 3.90
CA GLY A 443 -10.34 -19.88 3.97
C GLY A 443 -10.09 -18.71 3.02
N THR A 444 -10.96 -17.73 3.13
CA THR A 444 -10.79 -16.37 2.57
C THR A 444 -10.84 -15.33 3.68
N ALA A 445 -10.02 -14.27 3.60
CA ALA A 445 -9.97 -13.18 4.57
C ALA A 445 -10.08 -11.81 3.88
N TYR A 446 -11.22 -11.13 4.04
CA TYR A 446 -11.43 -9.78 3.51
C TYR A 446 -11.23 -8.73 4.60
N MET A 447 -10.07 -8.06 4.60
CA MET A 447 -9.61 -7.30 5.76
C MET A 447 -9.33 -5.83 5.43
N PRO A 448 -10.34 -5.04 5.01
CA PRO A 448 -10.13 -3.61 4.81
C PRO A 448 -9.92 -2.91 6.16
N GLU A 449 -8.99 -1.95 6.23
CA GLU A 449 -8.85 -1.05 7.38
C GLU A 449 -10.08 -0.16 7.55
N ALA A 450 -10.88 0.07 6.51
CA ALA A 450 -12.26 0.54 6.67
C ALA A 450 -13.20 -0.13 5.67
N ALA A 451 -14.31 -0.63 6.17
CA ALA A 451 -15.37 -1.23 5.37
C ALA A 451 -16.22 -0.16 4.66
N GLU A 452 -17.24 -0.61 3.92
CA GLU A 452 -18.18 0.26 3.19
C GLU A 452 -17.52 1.10 2.08
N ARG A 453 -16.43 0.56 1.52
CA ARG A 453 -15.75 1.04 0.30
C ARG A 453 -15.78 -0.05 -0.77
N ASP A 454 -15.54 0.32 -2.02
CA ASP A 454 -15.36 -0.61 -3.14
C ASP A 454 -16.36 -1.79 -3.16
N PRO A 455 -17.67 -1.55 -3.31
CA PRO A 455 -18.68 -2.61 -3.23
C PRO A 455 -18.48 -3.72 -4.28
N ALA A 456 -17.87 -3.42 -5.42
CA ALA A 456 -17.52 -4.44 -6.42
C ALA A 456 -16.42 -5.38 -5.93
N ALA A 457 -15.38 -4.83 -5.26
CA ALA A 457 -14.29 -5.62 -4.70
C ALA A 457 -14.79 -6.56 -3.60
N ALA A 458 -15.60 -6.04 -2.67
CA ALA A 458 -16.19 -6.84 -1.60
C ALA A 458 -17.08 -7.97 -2.15
N GLU A 459 -17.91 -7.65 -3.15
CA GLU A 459 -18.77 -8.65 -3.80
C GLU A 459 -17.95 -9.77 -4.44
N LEU A 460 -17.00 -9.42 -5.31
CA LEU A 460 -16.18 -10.40 -6.02
C LEU A 460 -15.40 -11.29 -5.05
N PHE A 461 -14.77 -10.67 -4.05
CA PHE A 461 -13.97 -11.40 -3.06
C PHE A 461 -14.84 -12.38 -2.26
N SER A 462 -16.04 -11.96 -1.84
CA SER A 462 -16.96 -12.81 -1.10
C SER A 462 -17.44 -14.03 -1.88
N GLU A 463 -17.53 -13.93 -3.21
CA GLU A 463 -17.94 -15.05 -4.07
C GLU A 463 -16.85 -16.09 -4.29
N LEU A 464 -15.57 -15.78 -4.03
CA LEU A 464 -14.46 -16.73 -4.25
C LEU A 464 -14.69 -18.05 -3.51
N ALA A 465 -15.11 -17.97 -2.24
CA ALA A 465 -15.37 -19.12 -1.40
C ALA A 465 -16.57 -19.99 -1.87
N TRP A 466 -17.35 -19.52 -2.85
CA TRP A 466 -18.53 -20.20 -3.40
C TRP A 466 -18.34 -20.63 -4.86
N ARG A 467 -17.12 -20.50 -5.40
CA ARG A 467 -16.80 -20.80 -6.80
C ARG A 467 -15.75 -21.91 -6.86
N GLU A 468 -16.13 -23.02 -7.47
CA GLU A 468 -15.22 -24.16 -7.72
C GLU A 468 -14.20 -23.79 -8.80
N GLU A 469 -14.62 -23.18 -9.89
CA GLU A 469 -13.73 -22.81 -10.98
C GLU A 469 -13.19 -21.38 -10.88
N LYS A 470 -12.08 -21.12 -11.59
CA LYS A 470 -11.54 -19.77 -11.77
C LYS A 470 -12.63 -18.82 -12.29
N THR A 471 -12.80 -17.68 -11.64
CA THR A 471 -13.75 -16.65 -12.08
C THR A 471 -13.27 -15.97 -13.36
N ASP A 472 -14.12 -15.94 -14.39
CA ASP A 472 -13.93 -15.03 -15.53
C ASP A 472 -14.21 -13.60 -15.06
N ARG A 473 -13.13 -12.85 -14.84
CA ARG A 473 -13.18 -11.49 -14.31
C ARG A 473 -13.92 -10.53 -15.25
N ALA A 474 -13.73 -10.65 -16.56
CA ALA A 474 -14.35 -9.73 -17.52
C ALA A 474 -15.86 -9.95 -17.57
N ALA A 475 -16.30 -11.21 -17.64
CA ALA A 475 -17.71 -11.56 -17.60
C ALA A 475 -18.34 -11.16 -16.25
N TRP A 476 -17.62 -11.35 -15.14
CA TRP A 476 -18.10 -10.98 -13.80
C TRP A 476 -18.39 -9.48 -13.68
N PHE A 477 -17.48 -8.60 -14.13
CA PHE A 477 -17.71 -7.15 -14.06
C PHE A 477 -18.83 -6.68 -14.98
N ALA A 478 -18.95 -7.27 -16.17
CA ALA A 478 -20.07 -7.00 -17.08
C ALA A 478 -21.41 -7.37 -16.43
N ASP A 479 -21.50 -8.54 -15.81
CA ASP A 479 -22.69 -8.99 -15.09
C ASP A 479 -22.98 -8.17 -13.83
N TYR A 480 -21.94 -7.79 -13.08
CA TYR A 480 -22.07 -6.97 -11.88
C TYR A 480 -22.70 -5.62 -12.17
N SER A 481 -22.34 -4.97 -13.28
CA SER A 481 -22.96 -3.69 -13.69
C SER A 481 -24.49 -3.82 -13.84
N ARG A 482 -24.94 -4.91 -14.48
CA ARG A 482 -26.36 -5.24 -14.68
C ARG A 482 -27.07 -5.53 -13.36
N ILE A 483 -26.42 -6.27 -12.47
CA ILE A 483 -26.96 -6.62 -11.14
C ILE A 483 -27.09 -5.37 -10.27
N ARG A 484 -26.06 -4.54 -10.25
CA ARG A 484 -25.97 -3.35 -9.38
C ARG A 484 -26.97 -2.26 -9.76
N TYR A 485 -27.25 -2.09 -11.05
CA TYR A 485 -28.21 -1.09 -11.55
C TYR A 485 -29.57 -1.68 -11.92
N GLY A 486 -29.71 -3.01 -11.88
CA GLY A 486 -30.96 -3.74 -12.09
C GLY A 486 -31.47 -3.74 -13.53
N GLY A 487 -30.62 -3.40 -14.49
CA GLY A 487 -30.95 -3.29 -15.90
C GLY A 487 -29.72 -3.49 -16.77
N ASP A 488 -29.93 -3.97 -17.98
CA ASP A 488 -28.84 -4.17 -18.94
C ASP A 488 -28.60 -2.87 -19.71
N ASP A 489 -27.38 -2.38 -19.69
CA ASP A 489 -27.02 -1.08 -20.26
C ASP A 489 -25.58 -1.12 -20.80
N PRO A 490 -25.34 -0.85 -22.09
CA PRO A 490 -24.01 -0.89 -22.68
C PRO A 490 -23.01 0.07 -22.02
N ALA A 491 -23.45 1.27 -21.65
CA ALA A 491 -22.59 2.28 -21.04
C ALA A 491 -22.19 1.90 -19.61
N ALA A 492 -23.11 1.28 -18.84
CA ALA A 492 -22.77 0.66 -17.56
C ALA A 492 -21.71 -0.44 -17.72
N ARG A 493 -21.86 -1.32 -18.72
CA ARG A 493 -20.89 -2.39 -18.98
C ARG A 493 -19.52 -1.83 -19.36
N GLU A 494 -19.48 -0.80 -20.19
CA GLU A 494 -18.25 -0.10 -20.54
C GLU A 494 -17.58 0.54 -19.32
N ALA A 495 -18.36 1.19 -18.45
CA ALA A 495 -17.82 1.80 -17.24
C ALA A 495 -17.17 0.78 -16.30
N PHE A 496 -17.84 -0.35 -16.04
CA PHE A 496 -17.28 -1.42 -15.20
C PHE A 496 -16.12 -2.15 -15.88
N SER A 497 -16.09 -2.23 -17.21
CA SER A 497 -14.92 -2.73 -17.95
C SER A 497 -13.71 -1.80 -17.78
N ALA A 498 -13.91 -0.48 -17.85
CA ALA A 498 -12.86 0.50 -17.59
C ALA A 498 -12.34 0.40 -16.15
N LEU A 499 -13.22 0.26 -15.15
CA LEU A 499 -12.83 0.01 -13.76
C LEU A 499 -12.04 -1.30 -13.60
N ALA A 500 -12.49 -2.39 -14.25
CA ALA A 500 -11.82 -3.69 -14.25
C ALA A 500 -10.41 -3.65 -14.87
N ALA A 501 -10.20 -2.78 -15.87
CA ALA A 501 -8.91 -2.59 -16.54
C ALA A 501 -7.97 -1.62 -15.81
N THR A 502 -8.48 -0.83 -14.87
CA THR A 502 -7.73 0.22 -14.17
C THR A 502 -7.74 0.04 -12.65
N ALA A 503 -8.69 0.65 -11.94
CA ALA A 503 -8.73 0.66 -10.47
C ALA A 503 -8.79 -0.76 -9.87
N TYR A 504 -9.36 -1.74 -10.57
CA TYR A 504 -9.41 -3.13 -10.14
C TYR A 504 -8.29 -4.02 -10.73
N LYS A 505 -7.23 -3.40 -11.27
CA LYS A 505 -5.98 -4.02 -11.74
C LYS A 505 -4.79 -3.10 -11.42
N LEU A 506 -4.41 -3.03 -10.15
CA LEU A 506 -3.40 -2.07 -9.70
C LEU A 506 -1.99 -2.42 -10.20
N THR A 507 -1.26 -1.38 -10.63
CA THR A 507 0.14 -1.43 -11.07
C THR A 507 1.13 -1.02 -9.96
N SER A 508 0.62 -0.59 -8.81
CA SER A 508 1.40 -0.29 -7.61
C SER A 508 2.07 -1.56 -7.06
N THR A 509 3.36 -1.47 -6.72
CA THR A 509 4.12 -2.66 -6.26
C THR A 509 3.71 -3.14 -4.87
N ASP A 510 3.17 -2.26 -4.03
CA ASP A 510 2.61 -2.60 -2.72
C ASP A 510 1.13 -3.02 -2.80
N GLY A 511 0.56 -3.11 -4.01
CA GLY A 511 -0.82 -3.55 -4.24
C GLY A 511 -1.88 -2.55 -3.74
N ARG A 512 -1.55 -1.28 -3.54
CA ARG A 512 -2.44 -0.27 -2.95
C ARG A 512 -2.86 0.80 -3.96
N PRO A 513 -4.14 1.21 -3.95
CA PRO A 513 -4.53 2.43 -4.66
C PRO A 513 -3.88 3.65 -4.00
N TYR A 514 -3.62 4.68 -4.80
CA TYR A 514 -3.05 5.93 -4.31
C TYR A 514 -4.12 6.95 -3.98
N ASP A 515 -3.99 7.60 -2.82
CA ASP A 515 -4.83 8.68 -2.34
C ASP A 515 -4.67 9.97 -3.15
N SER A 516 -5.67 10.84 -2.98
CA SER A 516 -5.68 12.20 -3.52
C SER A 516 -4.54 13.02 -2.92
N LEU A 517 -3.80 13.77 -3.76
CA LEU A 517 -2.86 14.76 -3.22
C LEU A 517 -3.58 15.95 -2.60
N PHE A 518 -4.84 16.20 -2.99
CA PHE A 518 -5.65 17.25 -2.41
C PHE A 518 -5.81 17.07 -0.89
N SER A 519 -5.90 15.84 -0.42
CA SER A 519 -6.14 15.49 1.00
C SER A 519 -4.85 15.24 1.79
N ARG A 520 -3.69 15.53 1.19
CA ARG A 520 -2.38 15.49 1.85
C ARG A 520 -1.92 16.90 2.23
N ARG A 521 -1.01 16.98 3.21
CA ARG A 521 -0.32 18.23 3.50
C ARG A 521 0.43 18.72 2.25
N PRO A 522 0.27 19.99 1.86
CA PRO A 522 0.87 20.52 0.64
C PRO A 522 2.39 20.36 0.56
N SER A 523 2.86 19.91 -0.60
CA SER A 523 4.30 19.87 -0.92
C SER A 523 4.54 19.64 -2.40
N LEU A 524 5.47 20.42 -2.98
CA LEU A 524 5.98 20.21 -4.34
C LEU A 524 6.78 18.91 -4.48
N THR A 525 7.28 18.32 -3.39
CA THR A 525 8.14 17.11 -3.43
C THR A 525 7.37 15.79 -3.24
N THR A 526 6.05 15.83 -3.02
CA THR A 526 5.21 14.64 -2.86
C THR A 526 5.25 13.70 -4.07
N ALA A 527 5.34 12.38 -3.86
CA ALA A 527 5.37 11.39 -4.94
C ALA A 527 4.11 11.44 -5.83
N ILE A 528 4.33 11.44 -7.15
CA ILE A 528 3.29 11.66 -8.19
C ILE A 528 2.92 10.41 -8.99
N GLY A 529 3.43 9.23 -8.62
CA GLY A 529 3.08 7.97 -9.29
C GLY A 529 1.58 7.71 -9.28
N THR A 530 1.09 6.90 -10.22
CA THR A 530 -0.30 6.44 -10.30
C THR A 530 -0.35 4.93 -10.11
N ALA A 531 -1.47 4.41 -9.58
CA ALA A 531 -1.70 2.98 -9.40
C ALA A 531 -2.38 2.32 -10.62
N PHE A 532 -2.75 3.11 -11.61
CA PHE A 532 -3.34 2.72 -12.90
C PHE A 532 -3.25 3.90 -13.89
N ASP A 533 -3.63 3.70 -15.15
CA ASP A 533 -3.69 4.76 -16.16
C ASP A 533 -4.92 5.66 -15.92
N PRO A 534 -4.75 6.97 -15.60
CA PRO A 534 -5.88 7.85 -15.31
C PRO A 534 -6.76 8.11 -16.53
N ALA A 535 -6.20 8.10 -17.75
CA ALA A 535 -6.99 8.27 -18.97
C ALA A 535 -7.90 7.04 -19.24
N GLY A 536 -7.41 5.83 -18.95
CA GLY A 536 -8.26 4.63 -18.96
C GLY A 536 -9.39 4.72 -17.92
N PHE A 537 -9.11 5.26 -16.74
CA PHE A 537 -10.12 5.41 -15.67
C PHE A 537 -11.22 6.40 -16.03
N ASP A 538 -10.88 7.49 -16.73
CA ASP A 538 -11.86 8.49 -17.19
C ASP A 538 -13.01 7.90 -18.02
N ARG A 539 -12.77 6.79 -18.72
CA ARG A 539 -13.83 6.06 -19.46
C ARG A 539 -14.93 5.52 -18.53
N ALA A 540 -14.60 5.22 -17.27
CA ALA A 540 -15.59 4.85 -16.28
C ALA A 540 -16.54 6.01 -15.97
N LEU A 541 -16.01 7.24 -15.84
CA LEU A 541 -16.84 8.44 -15.63
C LEU A 541 -17.74 8.69 -16.83
N ALA A 542 -17.20 8.63 -18.05
CA ALA A 542 -17.97 8.81 -19.29
C ALA A 542 -19.10 7.77 -19.38
N GLY A 543 -18.78 6.49 -19.24
CA GLY A 543 -19.78 5.42 -19.30
C GLY A 543 -20.87 5.55 -18.23
N LEU A 544 -20.53 5.94 -17.00
CA LEU A 544 -21.54 6.17 -15.96
C LEU A 544 -22.46 7.36 -16.27
N LEU A 545 -21.96 8.44 -16.88
CA LEU A 545 -22.81 9.57 -17.28
C LEU A 545 -23.81 9.20 -18.39
N ASP A 546 -23.43 8.25 -19.24
CA ASP A 546 -24.20 7.79 -20.40
C ASP A 546 -25.22 6.68 -20.09
N VAL A 547 -25.14 6.04 -18.91
CA VAL A 547 -26.13 5.04 -18.42
C VAL A 547 -27.54 5.55 -18.65
N SER A 548 -28.47 4.75 -19.14
CA SER A 548 -29.83 5.20 -19.46
C SER A 548 -30.55 5.88 -18.27
N PRO A 549 -31.28 7.01 -18.47
CA PRO A 549 -31.97 7.74 -17.38
C PRO A 549 -32.80 6.89 -16.42
N GLY A 550 -33.51 5.87 -16.93
CA GLY A 550 -34.34 4.98 -16.10
C GLY A 550 -33.57 4.10 -15.10
N LEU A 551 -32.23 4.05 -15.18
CA LEU A 551 -31.38 3.32 -14.23
C LEU A 551 -30.65 4.25 -13.25
N ARG A 552 -30.76 5.58 -13.41
CA ARG A 552 -29.99 6.57 -12.64
C ARG A 552 -30.56 6.88 -11.25
N ASP A 553 -31.82 6.56 -11.00
CA ASP A 553 -32.50 6.92 -9.75
C ASP A 553 -32.08 6.07 -8.54
N SER A 554 -31.35 4.97 -8.76
CA SER A 554 -30.91 4.10 -7.68
C SER A 554 -29.86 4.76 -6.78
N ASP A 555 -29.86 4.34 -5.51
CA ASP A 555 -28.81 4.72 -4.56
C ASP A 555 -27.43 4.21 -5.00
N THR A 556 -27.38 2.99 -5.55
CA THR A 556 -26.16 2.36 -6.06
C THR A 556 -25.53 3.13 -7.20
N TYR A 557 -26.32 3.64 -8.14
CA TYR A 557 -25.83 4.46 -9.25
C TYR A 557 -25.31 5.81 -8.74
N ARG A 558 -26.08 6.51 -7.88
CA ARG A 558 -25.67 7.79 -7.32
C ARG A 558 -24.40 7.68 -6.48
N HIS A 559 -24.23 6.58 -5.75
CA HIS A 559 -23.00 6.26 -5.04
C HIS A 559 -21.82 6.16 -6.03
N ASP A 560 -21.92 5.28 -7.02
CA ASP A 560 -20.80 4.98 -7.92
C ASP A 560 -20.42 6.18 -8.79
N LEU A 561 -21.41 6.91 -9.32
CA LEU A 561 -21.15 8.11 -10.10
C LEU A 561 -20.45 9.17 -9.26
N THR A 562 -20.86 9.33 -8.00
CA THR A 562 -20.19 10.26 -7.08
C THR A 562 -18.75 9.84 -6.80
N ASP A 563 -18.52 8.56 -6.51
CA ASP A 563 -17.19 8.07 -6.17
C ASP A 563 -16.23 8.11 -7.37
N VAL A 564 -16.69 7.70 -8.56
CA VAL A 564 -15.91 7.72 -9.80
C VAL A 564 -15.59 9.15 -10.24
N ALA A 565 -16.56 10.07 -10.19
CA ALA A 565 -16.31 11.47 -10.54
C ALA A 565 -15.33 12.14 -9.56
N ARG A 566 -15.46 11.87 -8.26
CA ARG A 566 -14.52 12.33 -7.23
C ARG A 566 -13.12 11.74 -7.44
N GLN A 567 -13.00 10.45 -7.75
CA GLN A 567 -11.72 9.82 -8.05
C GLN A 567 -11.08 10.39 -9.32
N ALA A 568 -11.86 10.70 -10.35
CA ALA A 568 -11.35 11.34 -11.58
C ALA A 568 -10.75 12.73 -11.29
N LEU A 569 -11.38 13.51 -10.38
CA LEU A 569 -10.80 14.78 -9.89
C LEU A 569 -9.50 14.53 -9.10
N ALA A 570 -9.51 13.57 -8.17
CA ALA A 570 -8.34 13.21 -7.38
C ALA A 570 -7.15 12.78 -8.27
N ASN A 571 -7.39 12.06 -9.36
CA ASN A 571 -6.34 11.68 -10.31
C ASN A 571 -5.63 12.92 -10.89
N ARG A 572 -6.35 14.03 -11.11
CA ARG A 572 -5.76 15.27 -11.63
C ARG A 572 -4.83 15.98 -10.65
N SER A 573 -4.96 15.73 -9.36
CA SER A 573 -4.00 16.28 -8.39
C SER A 573 -2.57 15.82 -8.72
N ARG A 574 -2.41 14.59 -9.21
CA ARG A 574 -1.11 14.01 -9.60
C ARG A 574 -0.64 14.52 -10.96
N THR A 575 -1.56 14.64 -11.92
CA THR A 575 -1.26 15.22 -13.24
C THR A 575 -0.79 16.67 -13.13
N LEU A 576 -1.53 17.52 -12.41
CA LEU A 576 -1.20 18.95 -12.27
C LEU A 576 0.09 19.17 -11.46
N GLN A 577 0.43 18.26 -10.54
CA GLN A 577 1.69 18.31 -9.81
C GLN A 577 2.92 18.20 -10.72
N ILE A 578 2.81 17.50 -11.87
CA ILE A 578 3.87 17.47 -12.89
C ILE A 578 4.11 18.88 -13.44
N ALA A 579 3.04 19.57 -13.82
CA ALA A 579 3.11 20.92 -14.36
C ALA A 579 3.58 21.95 -13.31
N LEU A 580 3.12 21.87 -12.06
CA LEU A 580 3.63 22.72 -10.95
C LEU A 580 5.14 22.55 -10.76
N ARG A 581 5.64 21.32 -10.78
CA ARG A 581 7.08 21.04 -10.67
C ARG A 581 7.88 21.56 -11.84
N ALA A 582 7.35 21.40 -13.06
CA ALA A 582 7.99 21.91 -14.27
C ALA A 582 8.11 23.44 -14.21
N ALA A 583 7.02 24.14 -13.91
CA ALA A 583 6.99 25.59 -13.77
C ALA A 583 7.94 26.08 -12.65
N TRP A 584 7.95 25.40 -11.50
CA TRP A 584 8.88 25.71 -10.40
C TRP A 584 10.35 25.60 -10.83
N ARG A 585 10.72 24.51 -11.50
CA ARG A 585 12.11 24.29 -11.99
C ARG A 585 12.50 25.31 -13.06
N ALA A 586 11.57 25.66 -13.93
CA ALA A 586 11.77 26.65 -14.98
C ALA A 586 11.78 28.10 -14.47
N LYS A 587 11.48 28.32 -13.17
CA LYS A 587 11.25 29.65 -12.58
C LYS A 587 10.14 30.43 -13.28
N ASP A 588 9.14 29.71 -13.79
CA ASP A 588 7.99 30.29 -14.50
C ASP A 588 6.84 30.53 -13.51
N ALA A 589 6.84 31.72 -12.92
CA ALA A 589 5.85 32.12 -11.93
C ALA A 589 4.43 32.22 -12.49
N ASP A 590 4.28 32.57 -13.77
CA ASP A 590 2.97 32.77 -14.38
C ASP A 590 2.31 31.42 -14.70
N THR A 591 3.05 30.47 -15.28
CA THR A 591 2.57 29.09 -15.43
C THR A 591 2.31 28.46 -14.06
N PHE A 592 3.17 28.70 -13.07
CA PHE A 592 2.96 28.15 -11.72
C PHE A 592 1.64 28.64 -11.11
N ARG A 593 1.33 29.94 -11.22
CA ARG A 593 0.06 30.52 -10.75
C ARG A 593 -1.14 30.01 -11.54
N ALA A 594 -1.03 29.88 -12.87
CA ALA A 594 -2.09 29.35 -13.71
C ALA A 594 -2.45 27.90 -13.35
N VAL A 595 -1.44 27.03 -13.20
CA VAL A 595 -1.64 25.63 -12.78
C VAL A 595 -2.21 25.57 -11.35
N SER A 596 -1.74 26.44 -10.44
CA SER A 596 -2.26 26.52 -9.07
C SER A 596 -3.75 26.87 -9.03
N ALA A 597 -4.20 27.82 -9.86
CA ALA A 597 -5.61 28.18 -9.97
C ALA A 597 -6.49 27.00 -10.44
N VAL A 598 -6.00 26.21 -11.40
CA VAL A 598 -6.69 24.99 -11.84
C VAL A 598 -6.73 23.97 -10.71
N PHE A 599 -5.63 23.75 -9.99
CA PHE A 599 -5.53 22.82 -8.87
C PHE A 599 -6.59 23.14 -7.79
N LEU A 600 -6.66 24.40 -7.35
CA LEU A 600 -7.62 24.86 -6.34
C LEU A 600 -9.07 24.79 -6.82
N LYS A 601 -9.33 25.11 -8.09
CA LYS A 601 -10.66 24.94 -8.71
C LYS A 601 -11.13 23.48 -8.67
N LEU A 602 -10.25 22.52 -8.92
CA LEU A 602 -10.59 21.10 -8.87
C LEU A 602 -10.82 20.62 -7.43
N MET A 603 -10.12 21.18 -6.43
CA MET A 603 -10.39 20.90 -5.02
C MET A 603 -11.79 21.33 -4.60
N LEU A 604 -12.20 22.56 -4.95
CA LEU A 604 -13.56 23.06 -4.72
C LEU A 604 -14.63 22.18 -5.39
N LEU A 605 -14.36 21.72 -6.61
CA LEU A 605 -15.26 20.82 -7.32
C LEU A 605 -15.30 19.41 -6.69
N THR A 606 -14.19 18.96 -6.09
CA THR A 606 -14.14 17.70 -5.33
C THR A 606 -15.05 17.76 -4.12
N ASP A 607 -15.03 18.86 -3.36
CA ASP A 607 -15.94 19.08 -2.22
C ASP A 607 -17.42 19.06 -2.66
N THR A 608 -17.73 19.76 -3.76
CA THR A 608 -19.09 19.79 -4.33
C THR A 608 -19.55 18.41 -4.78
N MET A 609 -18.68 17.64 -5.45
CA MET A 609 -18.98 16.28 -5.91
C MET A 609 -19.21 15.34 -4.73
N ALA A 610 -18.36 15.38 -3.70
CA ALA A 610 -18.53 14.61 -2.48
C ALA A 610 -19.89 14.91 -1.79
N GLY A 611 -20.38 16.15 -1.88
CA GLY A 611 -21.70 16.56 -1.39
C GLY A 611 -22.90 15.84 -2.02
N CYS A 612 -22.72 15.06 -3.10
CA CYS A 612 -23.81 14.43 -3.84
C CYS A 612 -24.25 13.06 -3.30
N HIS A 613 -23.53 12.48 -2.32
CA HIS A 613 -23.92 11.21 -1.73
C HIS A 613 -23.53 11.09 -0.24
N ARG A 614 -24.39 10.49 0.58
CA ARG A 614 -24.27 10.46 2.04
C ARG A 614 -22.98 9.83 2.57
N MET A 615 -22.37 8.92 1.81
CA MET A 615 -21.13 8.21 2.18
C MET A 615 -19.86 9.07 2.11
N PHE A 616 -19.98 10.29 1.56
CA PHE A 616 -18.86 11.22 1.36
C PHE A 616 -19.10 12.56 2.09
N LEU A 617 -19.90 12.53 3.16
CA LEU A 617 -20.21 13.71 3.98
C LEU A 617 -19.51 13.60 5.34
N THR A 618 -18.92 14.69 5.81
CA THR A 618 -18.38 14.78 7.18
C THR A 618 -19.47 14.79 8.26
N GLY A 619 -20.66 15.32 7.94
CA GLY A 619 -21.76 15.47 8.91
C GLY A 619 -22.20 14.18 9.60
N PRO A 620 -22.57 13.11 8.88
CA PRO A 620 -22.99 11.85 9.50
C PRO A 620 -21.96 11.27 10.47
N TRP A 621 -20.66 11.34 10.12
CA TRP A 621 -19.56 10.88 10.97
C TRP A 621 -19.53 11.59 12.33
N LEU A 622 -19.66 12.92 12.33
CA LEU A 622 -19.64 13.71 13.57
C LEU A 622 -20.95 13.57 14.37
N GLU A 623 -22.09 13.46 13.70
CA GLU A 623 -23.36 13.28 14.38
C GLU A 623 -23.49 11.90 15.04
N ASP A 624 -22.87 10.86 14.49
CA ASP A 624 -22.82 9.55 15.14
C ASP A 624 -21.97 9.59 16.42
N ALA A 625 -20.84 10.33 16.41
CA ALA A 625 -20.04 10.56 17.61
C ALA A 625 -20.84 11.25 18.73
N LYS A 626 -21.62 12.28 18.39
CA LYS A 626 -22.50 12.98 19.33
C LYS A 626 -23.63 12.08 19.85
N ARG A 627 -24.22 11.24 18.99
CA ARG A 627 -25.35 10.35 19.33
C ARG A 627 -24.96 9.23 20.29
N LEU A 628 -23.72 8.76 20.22
CA LEU A 628 -23.20 7.74 21.12
C LEU A 628 -22.98 8.29 22.54
N ALA A 629 -22.65 9.57 22.67
CA ALA A 629 -22.35 10.22 23.94
C ALA A 629 -23.50 10.09 24.96
N THR A 630 -23.12 10.10 26.24
CA THR A 630 -24.03 9.99 27.39
C THR A 630 -24.23 11.31 28.14
N SER A 631 -23.46 12.34 27.80
CA SER A 631 -23.62 13.71 28.29
C SER A 631 -23.21 14.74 27.22
N PRO A 632 -23.62 16.02 27.35
CA PRO A 632 -23.18 17.09 26.46
C PRO A 632 -21.65 17.26 26.41
N GLU A 633 -20.97 17.14 27.55
CA GLU A 633 -19.51 17.23 27.64
C GLU A 633 -18.83 16.04 26.96
N GLU A 634 -19.41 14.85 27.07
CA GLU A 634 -18.94 13.67 26.34
C GLU A 634 -19.16 13.81 24.83
N ALA A 635 -20.26 14.42 24.39
CA ALA A 635 -20.49 14.69 22.97
C ALA A 635 -19.41 15.60 22.37
N VAL A 636 -18.99 16.63 23.11
CA VAL A 636 -17.87 17.51 22.69
C VAL A 636 -16.56 16.73 22.56
N ARG A 637 -16.24 15.84 23.52
CA ARG A 637 -15.02 15.03 23.45
C ARG A 637 -15.06 14.02 22.30
N LEU A 638 -16.19 13.33 22.12
CA LEU A 638 -16.34 12.35 21.04
C LEU A 638 -16.27 13.01 19.67
N GLU A 639 -16.92 14.17 19.47
CA GLU A 639 -16.77 14.95 18.22
C GLU A 639 -15.32 15.35 17.97
N ALA A 640 -14.59 15.81 19.00
CA ALA A 640 -13.19 16.18 18.85
C ALA A 640 -12.31 14.98 18.45
N THR A 641 -12.51 13.82 19.05
CA THR A 641 -11.78 12.59 18.66
C THR A 641 -12.18 12.06 17.29
N ALA A 642 -13.43 12.28 16.86
CA ALA A 642 -13.91 11.93 15.53
C ALA A 642 -13.24 12.79 14.45
N ARG A 643 -13.10 14.09 14.70
CA ARG A 643 -12.36 15.02 13.83
C ARG A 643 -10.88 14.67 13.80
N THR A 644 -10.29 14.47 14.98
CA THR A 644 -8.86 14.15 15.13
C THR A 644 -8.46 12.92 14.32
N LEU A 645 -9.23 11.82 14.41
CA LEU A 645 -8.88 10.58 13.72
C LEU A 645 -8.70 10.78 12.20
N ILE A 646 -9.58 11.56 11.56
CA ILE A 646 -9.58 11.77 10.10
C ILE A 646 -8.69 12.93 9.62
N SER A 647 -8.00 13.62 10.55
CA SER A 647 -7.08 14.72 10.25
C SER A 647 -5.71 14.52 10.89
N THR A 648 -5.46 15.06 12.10
CA THR A 648 -4.16 14.98 12.78
C THR A 648 -3.82 13.59 13.28
N TRP A 649 -4.79 12.67 13.27
CA TRP A 649 -4.79 11.36 13.89
C TRP A 649 -4.74 11.43 15.42
N ALA A 650 -3.82 12.21 15.98
CA ALA A 650 -3.74 12.51 17.42
C ALA A 650 -3.02 13.83 17.69
N ASP A 651 -2.17 13.88 18.72
CA ASP A 651 -1.39 15.03 19.13
C ASP A 651 -0.21 15.30 18.18
N ARG A 652 0.49 16.42 18.38
CA ARG A 652 1.52 16.92 17.45
C ARG A 652 2.61 15.91 17.09
N PRO A 653 3.26 15.21 18.03
CA PRO A 653 4.30 14.24 17.68
C PRO A 653 3.77 13.17 16.73
N THR A 654 2.57 12.67 16.99
CA THR A 654 1.92 11.68 16.13
C THR A 654 1.40 12.28 14.82
N ALA A 655 0.88 13.49 14.82
CA ALA A 655 0.44 14.18 13.61
C ALA A 655 1.60 14.46 12.62
N ASN A 656 2.84 14.48 13.09
CA ASN A 656 4.01 14.60 12.21
C ASN A 656 4.30 13.31 11.44
N THR A 657 3.79 12.17 11.90
CA THR A 657 3.98 10.85 11.29
C THR A 657 2.70 10.29 10.65
N LEU A 658 1.55 10.47 11.29
CA LEU A 658 0.24 9.92 10.92
C LEU A 658 -0.78 10.99 10.50
N GLY A 659 -0.39 12.27 10.45
CA GLY A 659 -1.26 13.33 9.95
C GLY A 659 -1.76 13.01 8.54
N ASN A 660 -3.08 13.07 8.36
CA ASN A 660 -3.81 12.69 7.16
C ASN A 660 -3.67 11.20 6.77
N TYR A 661 -3.29 10.30 7.69
CA TYR A 661 -3.28 8.85 7.40
C TYR A 661 -4.67 8.34 7.00
N ALA A 662 -5.70 8.79 7.75
CA ALA A 662 -7.10 8.42 7.56
C ALA A 662 -7.90 9.49 6.80
N ASN A 663 -7.22 10.23 5.91
CA ASN A 663 -7.83 11.33 5.15
C ASN A 663 -9.08 10.90 4.38
N ARG A 664 -9.97 11.86 4.13
CA ARG A 664 -11.21 11.64 3.37
C ARG A 664 -11.40 12.74 2.34
N ASP A 665 -11.81 12.35 1.15
CA ASP A 665 -12.31 13.29 0.14
C ASP A 665 -13.80 13.56 0.43
N TRP A 666 -14.09 14.10 1.61
CA TRP A 666 -15.44 14.34 2.11
C TRP A 666 -15.84 15.81 2.01
N GLN A 667 -17.12 16.04 1.74
CA GLN A 667 -17.69 17.39 1.79
C GLN A 667 -17.49 17.99 3.19
N GLY A 668 -16.98 19.22 3.22
CA GLY A 668 -16.62 19.96 4.43
C GLY A 668 -15.16 19.74 4.82
N LEU A 669 -14.65 18.50 4.78
CA LEU A 669 -13.23 18.25 5.10
C LEU A 669 -12.31 18.81 4.00
N MET A 670 -12.73 18.64 2.74
CA MET A 670 -12.02 19.22 1.60
C MET A 670 -12.01 20.75 1.65
N ALA A 671 -13.17 21.37 1.89
CA ALA A 671 -13.30 22.83 1.92
C ALA A 671 -12.65 23.50 3.13
N ASP A 672 -12.78 22.92 4.33
CA ASP A 672 -12.40 23.62 5.57
C ASP A 672 -10.99 23.29 6.06
N VAL A 673 -10.45 22.13 5.69
CA VAL A 673 -9.11 21.69 6.12
C VAL A 673 -8.13 21.72 4.96
N HIS A 674 -8.42 21.01 3.89
CA HIS A 674 -7.42 20.76 2.84
C HIS A 674 -7.25 21.94 1.88
N LEU A 675 -8.34 22.54 1.41
CA LEU A 675 -8.29 23.67 0.48
C LEU A 675 -7.49 24.85 1.04
N PRO A 676 -7.73 25.35 2.27
CA PRO A 676 -7.00 26.52 2.77
C PRO A 676 -5.51 26.25 2.97
N GLN A 677 -5.12 24.99 3.28
CA GLN A 677 -3.71 24.61 3.35
C GLN A 677 -3.03 24.74 1.98
N TRP A 678 -3.66 24.20 0.93
CA TRP A 678 -3.13 24.27 -0.43
C TRP A 678 -3.13 25.70 -0.98
N GLU A 679 -4.16 26.50 -0.70
CA GLU A 679 -4.22 27.92 -1.07
C GLU A 679 -3.03 28.69 -0.49
N ALA A 680 -2.80 28.56 0.82
CA ALA A 680 -1.70 29.24 1.49
C ALA A 680 -0.33 28.79 0.96
N TYR A 681 -0.16 27.49 0.73
CA TYR A 681 1.08 26.92 0.20
C TYR A 681 1.38 27.37 -1.23
N LEU A 682 0.41 27.28 -2.13
CA LEU A 682 0.59 27.61 -3.54
C LEU A 682 0.75 29.13 -3.74
N ALA A 683 0.04 29.96 -2.98
CA ALA A 683 0.23 31.41 -2.99
C ALA A 683 1.66 31.78 -2.59
N GLU A 684 2.12 31.28 -1.44
CA GLU A 684 3.49 31.52 -0.97
C GLU A 684 4.55 31.03 -1.95
N ALA A 685 4.36 29.84 -2.52
CA ALA A 685 5.29 29.30 -3.50
C ALA A 685 5.31 30.18 -4.78
N GLY A 686 4.14 30.60 -5.27
CA GLY A 686 4.04 31.49 -6.42
C GLY A 686 4.72 32.85 -6.19
N ASP A 687 4.52 33.45 -5.02
CA ASP A 687 5.14 34.73 -4.65
C ASP A 687 6.67 34.58 -4.50
N ALA A 688 7.12 33.53 -3.82
CA ALA A 688 8.54 33.23 -3.66
C ALA A 688 9.24 33.05 -5.01
N LEU A 689 8.58 32.36 -5.95
CA LEU A 689 9.09 32.13 -7.29
C LEU A 689 9.20 33.44 -8.08
N ALA A 690 8.19 34.31 -8.01
CA ALA A 690 8.18 35.61 -8.68
C ALA A 690 9.22 36.58 -8.13
N GLU A 691 9.45 36.54 -6.81
CA GLU A 691 10.44 37.38 -6.13
C GLU A 691 11.87 36.80 -6.18
N GLY A 692 12.06 35.57 -6.68
CA GLY A 692 13.35 34.90 -6.73
C GLY A 692 13.92 34.52 -5.35
N ARG A 693 13.05 34.29 -4.36
CA ARG A 693 13.41 33.90 -2.98
C ARG A 693 13.05 32.45 -2.67
N ALA A 694 13.56 31.94 -1.55
CA ALA A 694 13.09 30.67 -1.02
C ALA A 694 11.67 30.82 -0.41
N PRO A 695 10.78 29.83 -0.58
CA PRO A 695 9.48 29.83 0.07
C PRO A 695 9.64 29.59 1.58
N LYS A 696 8.74 30.15 2.39
CA LYS A 696 8.74 29.86 3.84
C LYS A 696 8.37 28.40 4.12
N SER A 697 8.75 27.91 5.30
CA SER A 697 8.27 26.63 5.81
C SER A 697 6.85 26.74 6.35
N PHE A 698 6.06 25.67 6.20
CA PHE A 698 4.72 25.57 6.74
C PHE A 698 4.68 24.59 7.92
N ASP A 699 4.07 25.03 9.02
CA ASP A 699 3.58 24.15 10.08
C ASP A 699 2.06 24.10 9.97
N PHE A 700 1.52 23.02 9.40
CA PHE A 700 0.08 22.87 9.16
C PHE A 700 -0.69 22.42 10.42
N TYR A 701 0.00 21.87 11.41
CA TYR A 701 -0.65 21.31 12.60
C TYR A 701 -1.51 22.30 13.40
N PRO A 702 -1.09 23.57 13.65
CA PRO A 702 -1.93 24.52 14.41
C PRO A 702 -3.32 24.73 13.79
N GLN A 703 -3.42 24.77 12.46
CA GLN A 703 -4.69 24.91 11.76
C GLN A 703 -5.53 23.63 11.87
N GLU A 704 -4.89 22.48 11.67
CA GLU A 704 -5.57 21.18 11.79
C GLU A 704 -6.10 20.96 13.21
N GLU A 705 -5.29 21.26 14.23
CA GLU A 705 -5.67 21.16 15.64
C GLU A 705 -6.77 22.16 16.02
N ALA A 706 -6.79 23.35 15.43
CA ALA A 706 -7.90 24.28 15.62
C ALA A 706 -9.22 23.66 15.11
N TRP A 707 -9.19 23.08 13.91
CA TRP A 707 -10.36 22.44 13.31
C TRP A 707 -10.87 21.24 14.13
N THR A 708 -9.99 20.45 14.76
CA THR A 708 -10.44 19.34 15.62
C THR A 708 -11.22 19.80 16.85
N LYS A 709 -11.07 21.06 17.26
CA LYS A 709 -11.75 21.67 18.41
C LYS A 709 -12.99 22.47 18.01
N GLU A 710 -13.26 22.63 16.71
CA GLU A 710 -14.44 23.31 16.21
C GLU A 710 -15.72 22.51 16.44
N ARG A 711 -16.85 23.23 16.42
CA ARG A 711 -18.20 22.68 16.64
C ARG A 711 -19.18 23.06 15.53
N GLY A 712 -18.66 23.46 14.37
CA GLY A 712 -19.46 23.76 13.19
C GLY A 712 -20.22 22.53 12.70
N ALA A 713 -21.46 22.73 12.27
CA ALA A 713 -22.30 21.65 11.72
C ALA A 713 -22.01 21.45 10.22
N TYR A 714 -22.05 20.20 9.79
CA TYR A 714 -21.95 19.83 8.38
C TYR A 714 -23.25 19.20 7.88
N PRO A 715 -23.53 19.22 6.57
CA PRO A 715 -24.69 18.55 6.00
C PRO A 715 -24.72 17.05 6.34
N VAL A 716 -25.88 16.57 6.78
CA VAL A 716 -26.15 15.14 7.05
C VAL A 716 -26.93 14.46 5.93
N ARG A 717 -27.27 15.21 4.88
CA ARG A 717 -27.95 14.74 3.68
C ARG A 717 -27.22 15.30 2.45
N PRO A 718 -27.29 14.61 1.30
CA PRO A 718 -26.74 15.12 0.05
C PRO A 718 -27.22 16.54 -0.24
N THR A 719 -26.30 17.38 -0.70
CA THR A 719 -26.52 18.80 -1.00
C THR A 719 -26.58 19.09 -2.50
N GLY A 720 -26.19 18.12 -3.33
CA GLY A 720 -26.18 18.22 -4.79
C GLY A 720 -26.79 17.01 -5.48
N ASP A 721 -27.06 17.17 -6.77
CA ASP A 721 -27.47 16.10 -7.67
C ASP A 721 -26.22 15.43 -8.28
N ALA A 722 -26.13 14.10 -8.16
CA ALA A 722 -24.94 13.35 -8.58
C ALA A 722 -24.69 13.44 -10.10
N HIS A 723 -25.74 13.30 -10.93
CA HIS A 723 -25.58 13.32 -12.39
C HIS A 723 -25.19 14.71 -12.91
N ARG A 724 -25.92 15.74 -12.50
CA ARG A 724 -25.61 17.13 -12.88
C ARG A 724 -24.21 17.55 -12.43
N THR A 725 -23.81 17.19 -11.22
CA THR A 725 -22.49 17.56 -10.71
C THR A 725 -21.38 16.77 -11.40
N ALA A 726 -21.57 15.48 -11.65
CA ALA A 726 -20.63 14.67 -12.42
C ALA A 726 -20.51 15.15 -13.88
N GLN A 727 -21.59 15.65 -14.50
CA GLN A 727 -21.51 16.29 -15.82
C GLN A 727 -20.63 17.54 -15.76
N ARG A 728 -20.76 18.37 -14.72
CA ARG A 728 -19.86 19.52 -14.51
C ARG A 728 -18.41 19.07 -14.29
N VAL A 729 -18.17 17.94 -13.63
CA VAL A 729 -16.84 17.33 -13.51
C VAL A 729 -16.31 16.94 -14.88
N PHE A 730 -17.08 16.19 -15.68
CA PHE A 730 -16.72 15.82 -17.04
C PHE A 730 -16.40 17.02 -17.91
N ASP A 731 -17.25 18.05 -17.91
CA ASP A 731 -17.06 19.27 -18.71
C ASP A 731 -15.80 20.03 -18.26
N THR A 732 -15.53 20.07 -16.95
CA THR A 732 -14.33 20.72 -16.41
C THR A 732 -13.06 19.95 -16.75
N LEU A 733 -13.08 18.62 -16.62
CA LEU A 733 -11.92 17.77 -16.85
C LEU A 733 -11.60 17.59 -18.34
N SER A 734 -12.62 17.47 -19.19
CA SER A 734 -12.45 17.37 -20.65
C SER A 734 -11.79 18.61 -21.26
N ARG A 735 -11.97 19.79 -20.63
CA ARG A 735 -11.38 21.07 -21.04
C ARG A 735 -10.17 21.49 -20.21
N ALA A 736 -9.74 20.66 -19.25
CA ALA A 736 -8.65 21.04 -18.36
C ALA A 736 -7.33 21.16 -19.14
N PRO A 737 -6.58 22.27 -18.97
CA PRO A 737 -5.24 22.39 -19.52
C PRO A 737 -4.23 21.50 -18.75
N TYR A 738 -3.00 21.45 -19.23
CA TYR A 738 -1.88 20.74 -18.59
C TYR A 738 -2.09 19.21 -18.43
N GLN A 739 -2.86 18.60 -19.34
CA GLN A 739 -3.10 17.15 -19.38
C GLN A 739 -2.15 16.42 -20.35
N GLY A 740 -0.97 16.97 -20.62
CA GLY A 740 0.01 16.41 -21.56
C GLY A 740 1.35 16.16 -20.90
N VAL A 741 1.99 15.05 -21.25
CA VAL A 741 3.37 14.73 -20.83
C VAL A 741 4.18 14.37 -22.04
N VAL A 742 5.41 14.88 -22.10
CA VAL A 742 6.35 14.59 -23.19
C VAL A 742 7.56 13.86 -22.64
N THR A 743 7.86 12.68 -23.21
CA THR A 743 9.07 11.91 -22.95
C THR A 743 10.01 12.05 -24.14
N VAL A 744 11.30 12.30 -23.90
CA VAL A 744 12.32 12.38 -24.95
C VAL A 744 13.21 11.14 -24.91
N THR A 745 13.41 10.51 -26.07
CA THR A 745 14.34 9.39 -26.27
C THR A 745 15.34 9.73 -27.37
N VAL A 746 16.54 9.15 -27.31
CA VAL A 746 17.64 9.46 -28.25
C VAL A 746 18.33 8.17 -28.64
N ASP A 747 18.57 7.99 -29.95
CA ASP A 747 19.23 6.82 -30.52
C ASP A 747 20.27 7.23 -31.61
N PRO A 748 21.55 6.88 -31.47
CA PRO A 748 22.16 6.21 -30.32
C PRO A 748 22.12 7.10 -29.06
N PRO A 749 22.23 6.51 -27.85
CA PRO A 749 22.19 7.27 -26.58
C PRO A 749 23.35 8.27 -26.42
N ALA A 750 24.39 8.16 -27.24
CA ALA A 750 25.53 9.05 -27.30
C ALA A 750 26.05 9.16 -28.74
N PHE A 751 26.53 10.34 -29.11
CA PHE A 751 27.04 10.65 -30.45
C PHE A 751 28.57 10.62 -30.44
N THR A 752 29.19 10.20 -31.54
CA THR A 752 30.59 10.52 -31.83
C THR A 752 30.66 11.80 -32.67
N PRO A 753 31.79 12.54 -32.69
CA PRO A 753 31.92 13.72 -33.56
C PRO A 753 31.55 13.41 -35.02
N GLY A 754 30.72 14.26 -35.64
CA GLY A 754 30.21 14.09 -37.00
C GLY A 754 29.19 12.96 -37.21
N SER A 755 28.81 12.21 -36.16
CA SER A 755 27.75 11.19 -36.28
C SER A 755 26.35 11.81 -36.30
N THR A 756 25.40 11.03 -36.79
CA THR A 756 23.97 11.38 -36.76
C THR A 756 23.20 10.41 -35.88
N GLY A 757 22.06 10.87 -35.39
CA GLY A 757 21.17 10.11 -34.52
C GLY A 757 19.77 10.72 -34.54
N THR A 758 18.84 10.05 -33.88
CA THR A 758 17.44 10.44 -33.82
C THR A 758 17.08 10.85 -32.40
N LEU A 759 16.54 12.06 -32.24
CA LEU A 759 15.87 12.49 -31.02
C LEU A 759 14.38 12.42 -31.25
N THR A 760 13.66 11.65 -30.43
CA THR A 760 12.20 11.49 -30.53
C THR A 760 11.53 12.09 -29.31
N ALA A 761 10.58 12.99 -29.53
CA ALA A 761 9.67 13.49 -28.51
C ALA A 761 8.32 12.77 -28.62
N SER A 762 7.95 12.03 -27.58
CA SER A 762 6.68 11.31 -27.48
C SER A 762 5.73 12.03 -26.53
N PHE A 763 4.62 12.55 -27.06
CA PHE A 763 3.57 13.21 -26.31
C PHE A 763 2.44 12.22 -25.95
N ARG A 764 2.09 12.17 -24.67
CA ARG A 764 0.97 11.38 -24.12
C ARG A 764 -0.15 12.33 -23.66
N ASN A 765 -1.36 12.13 -24.19
CA ASN A 765 -2.57 12.81 -23.71
C ASN A 765 -3.15 12.11 -22.47
N LEU A 766 -2.91 12.65 -21.27
CA LEU A 766 -3.41 12.11 -20.01
C LEU A 766 -4.91 12.36 -19.80
N ASN A 767 -5.58 13.08 -20.70
CA ASN A 767 -7.03 13.25 -20.70
C ASN A 767 -7.69 12.06 -21.42
N GLY A 768 -8.50 11.29 -20.70
CA GLY A 768 -9.31 10.20 -21.25
C GLY A 768 -10.72 10.61 -21.69
N LEU A 769 -11.08 11.89 -21.56
CA LEU A 769 -12.41 12.42 -21.89
C LEU A 769 -12.44 13.25 -23.18
N ARG A 770 -11.28 13.73 -23.66
CA ARG A 770 -11.18 14.53 -24.87
C ARG A 770 -9.80 14.38 -25.53
N ALA A 771 -9.80 14.26 -26.85
CA ALA A 771 -8.61 14.40 -27.68
C ALA A 771 -7.99 15.81 -27.57
N THR A 772 -6.72 15.94 -27.93
CA THR A 772 -6.09 17.25 -28.11
C THR A 772 -6.44 17.86 -29.46
N GLY A 773 -6.30 19.19 -29.56
CA GLY A 773 -6.08 19.81 -30.87
C GLY A 773 -4.65 19.57 -31.35
N ARG A 774 -4.21 20.37 -32.32
CA ARG A 774 -2.84 20.34 -32.85
C ARG A 774 -1.80 20.52 -31.74
N VAL A 775 -0.80 19.64 -31.72
CA VAL A 775 0.35 19.65 -30.80
C VAL A 775 1.58 20.06 -31.59
N ASP A 776 2.17 21.22 -31.27
CA ASP A 776 3.38 21.72 -31.94
C ASP A 776 4.61 21.49 -31.07
N PHE A 777 5.72 21.13 -31.69
CA PHE A 777 7.02 20.96 -31.03
C PHE A 777 8.06 21.89 -31.64
N ALA A 778 8.87 22.50 -30.78
CA ALA A 778 10.05 23.26 -31.19
C ALA A 778 11.26 22.76 -30.39
N LEU A 779 12.30 22.33 -31.11
CA LEU A 779 13.56 21.88 -30.55
C LEU A 779 14.63 22.94 -30.84
N ASP A 780 15.16 23.54 -29.78
CA ASP A 780 16.27 24.48 -29.83
C ASP A 780 17.54 23.83 -29.26
N GLY A 781 18.72 24.19 -29.77
CA GLY A 781 20.01 23.77 -29.23
C GLY A 781 20.90 23.06 -30.25
N PRO A 782 20.79 21.73 -30.42
CA PRO A 782 21.62 20.98 -31.36
C PRO A 782 21.24 21.24 -32.82
N ASP A 783 22.18 20.99 -33.75
CA ASP A 783 21.90 20.96 -35.18
C ASP A 783 20.97 19.78 -35.49
N ALA A 784 19.73 20.07 -35.83
CA ALA A 784 18.65 19.10 -35.88
C ALA A 784 17.66 19.40 -37.00
N GLU A 785 17.48 18.44 -37.91
CA GLU A 785 16.49 18.51 -38.98
C GLU A 785 15.25 17.69 -38.58
N PRO A 786 14.04 18.27 -38.53
CA PRO A 786 12.83 17.52 -38.22
C PRO A 786 12.54 16.49 -39.32
N ASP A 787 12.18 15.27 -38.90
CA ASP A 787 11.69 14.23 -39.81
C ASP A 787 10.19 14.46 -40.06
N GLY A 788 9.90 15.29 -41.07
CA GLY A 788 8.55 15.75 -41.38
C GLY A 788 8.17 17.05 -40.66
N GLU A 789 6.86 17.33 -40.56
CA GLU A 789 6.37 18.48 -39.80
C GLU A 789 6.53 18.18 -38.29
N PRO A 790 7.17 19.06 -37.49
CA PRO A 790 7.37 18.84 -36.06
C PRO A 790 6.08 19.14 -35.26
N ALA A 791 4.98 18.52 -35.68
CA ALA A 791 3.66 18.67 -35.09
C ALA A 791 2.83 17.38 -35.23
N LEU A 792 1.80 17.26 -34.40
CA LEU A 792 0.76 16.24 -34.49
C LEU A 792 -0.58 16.96 -34.72
N ASP A 793 -1.37 16.53 -35.70
CA ASP A 793 -2.69 17.12 -35.99
C ASP A 793 -3.65 17.07 -34.78
N GLY A 794 -3.52 16.01 -33.99
CA GLY A 794 -4.23 15.80 -32.73
C GLY A 794 -3.87 14.44 -32.13
N VAL A 795 -4.01 14.31 -30.82
CA VAL A 795 -3.74 13.06 -30.08
C VAL A 795 -5.04 12.63 -29.42
N PRO A 796 -5.55 11.41 -29.71
CA PRO A 796 -6.80 10.91 -29.12
C PRO A 796 -6.81 10.93 -27.59
N GLU A 797 -7.99 10.83 -26.99
CA GLU A 797 -8.13 10.61 -25.56
C GLU A 797 -7.36 9.38 -25.11
N GLY A 798 -6.46 9.53 -24.13
CA GLY A 798 -5.61 8.43 -23.73
C GLY A 798 -4.63 7.95 -24.83
N GLY A 799 -4.41 8.74 -25.89
CA GLY A 799 -3.48 8.43 -26.97
C GLY A 799 -2.04 8.92 -26.74
N THR A 800 -1.15 8.48 -27.63
CA THR A 800 0.25 8.93 -27.73
C THR A 800 0.55 9.26 -29.19
N GLY A 801 1.38 10.28 -29.42
CA GLY A 801 1.97 10.55 -30.74
C GLY A 801 3.41 11.00 -30.56
N ALA A 802 4.24 10.87 -31.59
CA ALA A 802 5.65 11.22 -31.52
C ALA A 802 6.13 11.96 -32.76
N VAL A 803 7.09 12.85 -32.57
CA VAL A 803 7.84 13.53 -33.63
C VAL A 803 9.33 13.29 -33.40
N SER A 804 10.11 13.31 -34.47
CA SER A 804 11.54 13.03 -34.41
C SER A 804 12.34 14.09 -35.15
N TRP A 805 13.58 14.28 -34.71
CA TRP A 805 14.59 15.07 -35.40
C TRP A 805 15.81 14.22 -35.64
N ARG A 806 16.39 14.33 -36.84
CA ARG A 806 17.74 13.86 -37.12
C ARG A 806 18.71 14.90 -36.56
N VAL A 807 19.44 14.53 -35.52
CA VAL A 807 20.45 15.36 -34.87
C VAL A 807 21.82 15.04 -35.46
N THR A 808 22.56 16.08 -35.86
CA THR A 808 23.94 15.97 -36.33
C THR A 808 24.88 16.48 -35.26
N ALA A 809 25.83 15.64 -34.85
CA ALA A 809 26.82 16.02 -33.86
C ALA A 809 27.90 16.91 -34.52
N PRO A 810 28.37 17.97 -33.86
CA PRO A 810 29.40 18.84 -34.42
C PRO A 810 30.68 18.07 -34.72
N GLU A 811 31.36 18.46 -35.79
CA GLU A 811 32.69 17.98 -36.13
C GLU A 811 33.75 18.59 -35.21
N GLY A 812 34.81 17.83 -34.91
CA GLY A 812 35.96 18.32 -34.13
C GLY A 812 36.53 17.29 -33.16
N GLU A 813 37.73 17.56 -32.67
CA GLU A 813 38.35 16.75 -31.63
C GLU A 813 37.72 17.05 -30.26
N LEU A 814 37.37 16.00 -29.52
CA LEU A 814 36.86 16.14 -28.15
C LEU A 814 37.99 16.51 -27.19
N THR A 815 37.75 17.51 -26.35
CA THR A 815 38.67 17.91 -25.26
C THR A 815 38.29 17.31 -23.91
N GLU A 816 37.07 16.77 -23.79
CA GLU A 816 36.56 16.07 -22.61
C GLU A 816 35.97 14.71 -23.00
N PRO A 817 35.95 13.71 -22.10
CA PRO A 817 35.39 12.39 -22.40
C PRO A 817 33.89 12.43 -22.79
N LEU A 818 33.13 13.33 -22.17
CA LEU A 818 31.73 13.60 -22.47
C LEU A 818 31.51 15.12 -22.58
N VAL A 819 30.87 15.53 -23.68
CA VAL A 819 30.48 16.93 -23.91
C VAL A 819 28.96 16.98 -24.09
N PRO A 820 28.22 17.70 -23.22
CA PRO A 820 26.77 17.82 -23.38
C PRO A 820 26.43 18.75 -24.55
N MET A 821 25.46 18.35 -25.35
CA MET A 821 24.75 19.19 -26.32
C MET A 821 23.37 19.46 -25.72
N GLU A 822 23.24 20.64 -25.11
CA GLU A 822 22.00 21.07 -24.45
C GLU A 822 20.91 21.31 -25.50
N TYR A 823 19.69 20.89 -25.16
CA TYR A 823 18.49 21.18 -25.93
C TYR A 823 17.40 21.76 -25.04
N ARG A 824 16.51 22.54 -25.67
CA ARG A 824 15.24 22.97 -25.11
C ARG A 824 14.13 22.49 -26.04
N LEU A 825 13.24 21.67 -25.51
CA LEU A 825 12.04 21.21 -26.21
C LEU A 825 10.84 21.98 -25.67
N THR A 826 10.22 22.78 -26.52
CA THR A 826 8.96 23.45 -26.26
C THR A 826 7.83 22.68 -26.92
N THR A 827 6.74 22.45 -26.20
CA THR A 827 5.54 21.76 -26.68
C THR A 827 4.32 22.61 -26.40
N GLN A 828 3.57 22.96 -27.45
CA GLN A 828 2.31 23.67 -27.34
C GLN A 828 1.15 22.73 -27.61
N TYR A 829 0.23 22.60 -26.66
CA TYR A 829 -0.88 21.65 -26.74
C TYR A 829 -2.08 22.10 -25.92
N GLY A 830 -3.25 21.56 -26.21
CA GLY A 830 -4.46 21.79 -25.42
C GLY A 830 -5.57 20.83 -25.85
N PRO A 831 -6.62 20.66 -25.02
CA PRO A 831 -7.80 19.93 -25.44
C PRO A 831 -8.38 20.51 -26.74
N LEU A 832 -9.02 19.67 -27.55
CA LEU A 832 -9.59 20.10 -28.83
C LEU A 832 -10.51 21.31 -28.64
N SER A 833 -10.28 22.34 -29.45
CA SER A 833 -10.99 23.63 -29.47
C SER A 833 -10.87 24.49 -28.21
N GLU A 834 -9.94 24.16 -27.31
CA GLU A 834 -9.61 24.99 -26.13
C GLU A 834 -8.27 25.73 -26.35
N GLU A 835 -7.99 26.71 -25.49
CA GLU A 835 -6.72 27.43 -25.50
C GLU A 835 -5.54 26.47 -25.23
N ARG A 836 -4.47 26.62 -26.01
CA ARG A 836 -3.27 25.78 -25.89
C ARG A 836 -2.32 26.36 -24.86
N VAL A 837 -1.79 25.49 -24.02
CA VAL A 837 -0.71 25.80 -23.08
C VAL A 837 0.64 25.44 -23.69
N THR A 838 1.68 26.14 -23.24
CA THR A 838 3.06 25.86 -23.60
C THR A 838 3.76 25.22 -22.42
N SER A 839 4.43 24.10 -22.65
CA SER A 839 5.34 23.45 -21.71
C SER A 839 6.73 23.43 -22.32
N ALA A 840 7.77 23.64 -21.51
CA ALA A 840 9.15 23.52 -21.95
C ALA A 840 9.91 22.55 -21.03
N GLN A 841 10.78 21.75 -21.62
CA GLN A 841 11.76 20.94 -20.90
C GLN A 841 13.14 21.13 -21.50
N SER A 842 14.15 21.14 -20.64
CA SER A 842 15.55 21.18 -21.03
C SER A 842 16.21 19.86 -20.67
N GLY A 843 17.12 19.43 -21.53
CA GLY A 843 17.93 18.24 -21.32
C GLY A 843 19.17 18.31 -22.19
N SER A 844 19.98 17.26 -22.16
CA SER A 844 21.17 17.17 -22.98
C SER A 844 21.30 15.80 -23.62
N VAL A 845 21.73 15.82 -24.88
CA VAL A 845 22.34 14.65 -25.52
C VAL A 845 23.86 14.78 -25.37
N HIS A 846 24.61 13.71 -25.56
CA HIS A 846 26.05 13.73 -25.26
C HIS A 846 26.88 13.32 -26.46
N LEU A 847 27.92 14.10 -26.75
CA LEU A 847 29.07 13.65 -27.53
C LEU A 847 29.98 12.84 -26.61
N ALA A 848 30.35 11.65 -27.03
CA ALA A 848 31.17 10.73 -26.26
C ALA A 848 32.40 10.28 -27.05
N ALA A 849 33.57 10.39 -26.41
CA ALA A 849 34.76 9.72 -26.89
C ALA A 849 34.66 8.21 -26.55
N PRO A 850 34.94 7.30 -27.50
CA PRO A 850 34.72 5.87 -27.30
C PRO A 850 35.55 5.31 -26.15
N LEU A 851 34.96 4.39 -25.39
CA LEU A 851 35.69 3.64 -24.36
C LEU A 851 36.74 2.73 -25.01
N GLU A 852 37.86 2.50 -24.31
CA GLU A 852 38.80 1.45 -24.67
C GLU A 852 38.10 0.08 -24.71
N PRO A 853 38.46 -0.83 -25.64
CA PRO A 853 37.78 -2.12 -25.84
C PRO A 853 37.72 -3.04 -24.61
N ARG A 854 38.55 -2.80 -23.60
CA ARG A 854 38.57 -3.58 -22.35
C ARG A 854 37.36 -3.32 -21.45
N TRP A 855 36.70 -2.16 -21.58
CA TRP A 855 35.58 -1.80 -20.74
C TRP A 855 34.29 -2.46 -21.23
N ARG A 856 33.57 -3.08 -20.30
CA ARG A 856 32.16 -3.43 -20.46
C ARG A 856 31.31 -2.36 -19.81
N THR A 857 30.09 -2.15 -20.31
CA THR A 857 29.16 -1.18 -19.75
C THR A 857 27.86 -1.85 -19.35
N PHE A 858 27.30 -1.44 -18.22
CA PHE A 858 25.94 -1.77 -17.82
C PHE A 858 25.22 -0.50 -17.40
N THR A 859 23.94 -0.41 -17.72
CA THR A 859 23.12 0.70 -17.25
C THR A 859 21.69 0.25 -16.93
N SER A 860 21.24 0.62 -15.74
CA SER A 860 19.82 0.63 -15.34
C SER A 860 19.30 2.04 -15.12
N ASN A 861 20.08 3.06 -15.51
CA ASN A 861 19.82 4.48 -15.31
C ASN A 861 20.03 5.34 -16.57
N ALA A 862 20.04 4.71 -17.75
CA ALA A 862 20.29 5.32 -19.05
C ALA A 862 21.61 6.12 -19.09
N ALA A 863 22.68 5.58 -18.51
CA ALA A 863 23.98 6.20 -18.47
C ALA A 863 24.68 6.20 -19.83
N VAL A 864 25.38 7.29 -20.09
CA VAL A 864 26.28 7.51 -21.21
C VAL A 864 27.71 7.56 -20.69
N PHE A 865 28.63 6.96 -21.43
CA PHE A 865 30.02 6.79 -21.02
C PHE A 865 30.96 7.39 -22.06
N GLY A 866 32.06 7.98 -21.60
CA GLY A 866 33.11 8.44 -22.50
C GLY A 866 34.49 8.31 -21.89
N GLN A 867 35.50 8.11 -22.74
CA GLN A 867 36.91 8.03 -22.34
C GLN A 867 37.79 8.86 -23.27
N LEU A 868 38.63 9.72 -22.68
CA LEU A 868 39.62 10.50 -23.43
C LEU A 868 40.97 10.44 -22.70
N GLY A 869 41.90 9.64 -23.24
CA GLY A 869 43.13 9.27 -22.56
C GLY A 869 42.84 8.57 -21.22
N GLY A 870 43.51 9.02 -20.15
CA GLY A 870 43.29 8.49 -18.79
C GLY A 870 42.08 9.05 -18.04
N ARG A 871 41.22 9.85 -18.70
CA ARG A 871 40.02 10.45 -18.12
C ARG A 871 38.77 9.72 -18.59
N LEU A 872 37.84 9.50 -17.68
CA LEU A 872 36.56 8.84 -17.92
C LEU A 872 35.43 9.77 -17.44
N ALA A 873 34.27 9.71 -18.09
CA ALA A 873 33.08 10.37 -17.58
C ALA A 873 31.84 9.50 -17.75
N ILE A 874 30.91 9.66 -16.82
CA ILE A 874 29.60 9.02 -16.86
C ILE A 874 28.53 10.08 -16.64
N ASN A 875 27.58 10.21 -17.57
CA ASN A 875 26.35 10.97 -17.34
C ASN A 875 25.18 9.99 -17.21
N GLY A 876 24.43 10.03 -16.12
CA GLY A 876 23.32 9.10 -15.90
C GLY A 876 22.26 9.64 -14.95
N ALA A 877 21.09 8.99 -14.97
CA ALA A 877 20.00 9.25 -14.04
C ALA A 877 20.09 8.30 -12.83
N GLY A 878 18.94 7.86 -12.31
CA GLY A 878 18.81 6.90 -11.22
C GLY A 878 18.13 7.57 -10.04
N SER A 879 17.02 7.01 -9.60
CA SER A 879 16.26 7.55 -8.48
C SER A 879 16.89 7.18 -7.14
N ASP A 880 17.48 5.98 -7.02
CA ASP A 880 18.22 5.55 -5.83
C ASP A 880 19.17 4.35 -6.10
N LEU A 881 20.07 4.09 -5.15
CA LEU A 881 20.93 2.91 -5.07
C LEU A 881 20.99 2.43 -3.61
N TRP A 882 19.88 1.84 -3.16
CA TRP A 882 19.66 1.40 -1.79
C TRP A 882 18.49 0.40 -1.72
N ARG A 883 18.72 -0.76 -1.09
CA ARG A 883 17.74 -1.83 -0.87
C ARG A 883 17.02 -2.20 -2.18
N GLY A 884 15.69 -2.22 -2.17
CA GLY A 884 14.86 -2.57 -3.33
C GLY A 884 14.97 -1.64 -4.54
N THR A 885 15.79 -0.59 -4.52
CA THR A 885 16.10 0.23 -5.70
C THR A 885 17.58 0.18 -6.04
N THR A 886 17.91 -0.42 -7.19
CA THR A 886 19.29 -0.59 -7.66
C THR A 886 19.46 0.03 -9.05
N GLN A 887 19.63 1.36 -9.11
CA GLN A 887 19.78 2.09 -10.37
C GLN A 887 21.13 2.80 -10.48
N PHE A 888 21.96 2.34 -11.40
CA PHE A 888 23.29 2.90 -11.63
C PHE A 888 23.77 2.61 -13.05
N GLY A 889 24.81 3.34 -13.45
CA GLY A 889 25.57 3.09 -14.67
C GLY A 889 27.01 2.79 -14.31
N THR A 890 27.60 1.79 -14.94
CA THR A 890 28.98 1.37 -14.66
C THR A 890 29.75 1.05 -15.94
N ALA A 891 31.02 1.44 -15.96
CA ALA A 891 32.02 0.92 -16.89
C ALA A 891 32.99 0.05 -16.09
N TYR A 892 33.07 -1.24 -16.41
CA TYR A 892 33.71 -2.25 -15.58
C TYR A 892 34.58 -3.24 -16.35
N LEU A 893 35.47 -3.91 -15.62
CA LEU A 893 36.26 -5.03 -16.09
C LEU A 893 35.68 -6.33 -15.51
N PRO A 894 35.31 -7.30 -16.35
CA PRO A 894 34.69 -8.53 -15.88
C PRO A 894 35.70 -9.40 -15.13
N GLN A 895 35.29 -9.95 -13.98
CA GLN A 895 36.06 -10.92 -13.18
C GLN A 895 37.49 -10.48 -12.83
N ALA A 896 37.75 -9.17 -12.79
CA ALA A 896 39.09 -8.61 -12.62
C ALA A 896 39.48 -8.37 -11.15
N PHE A 897 38.52 -8.46 -10.21
CA PHE A 897 38.75 -8.17 -8.80
C PHE A 897 38.90 -9.44 -7.94
N THR A 898 40.14 -9.88 -7.82
CA THR A 898 40.55 -11.08 -7.07
C THR A 898 41.12 -10.73 -5.70
N SER A 899 41.24 -11.72 -4.80
CA SER A 899 41.89 -11.53 -3.50
C SER A 899 43.30 -10.92 -3.66
N GLY A 900 43.59 -9.89 -2.88
CA GLY A 900 44.83 -9.10 -2.96
C GLY A 900 44.81 -7.98 -4.02
N ALA A 901 43.76 -7.90 -4.85
CA ALA A 901 43.62 -6.81 -5.81
C ALA A 901 43.19 -5.50 -5.14
N SER A 902 43.67 -4.38 -5.67
CA SER A 902 43.31 -3.04 -5.22
C SER A 902 43.01 -2.15 -6.41
N VAL A 903 41.87 -1.46 -6.35
CA VAL A 903 41.47 -0.44 -7.34
C VAL A 903 41.67 0.93 -6.72
N VAL A 904 42.29 1.84 -7.48
CA VAL A 904 42.35 3.27 -7.16
C VAL A 904 41.70 4.05 -8.29
N VAL A 905 40.86 5.02 -7.94
CA VAL A 905 40.30 5.98 -8.90
C VAL A 905 40.17 7.35 -8.25
N ARG A 906 40.41 8.40 -9.02
CA ARG A 906 40.09 9.77 -8.61
C ARG A 906 38.72 10.13 -9.16
N VAL A 907 37.80 10.52 -8.28
CA VAL A 907 36.58 11.24 -8.69
C VAL A 907 36.97 12.71 -8.77
N ASP A 908 37.06 13.26 -9.97
CA ASP A 908 37.49 14.64 -10.20
C ASP A 908 36.37 15.64 -9.92
N ALA A 909 35.16 15.32 -10.36
CA ALA A 909 33.98 16.14 -10.16
C ALA A 909 32.72 15.27 -10.21
N GLN A 910 31.67 15.72 -9.54
CA GLN A 910 30.34 15.10 -9.54
C GLN A 910 29.29 16.20 -9.42
N ASP A 911 28.30 16.17 -10.31
CA ASP A 911 27.13 17.04 -10.21
C ASP A 911 26.28 16.68 -8.98
N ASN A 912 25.73 17.71 -8.31
CA ASN A 912 24.86 17.52 -7.16
C ASN A 912 23.40 17.35 -7.59
N THR A 913 23.05 16.12 -8.00
CA THR A 913 21.67 15.73 -8.32
C THR A 913 20.83 15.34 -7.10
N GLY A 914 21.46 15.31 -5.93
CA GLY A 914 20.90 14.93 -4.64
C GLY A 914 22.02 14.77 -3.62
N THR A 915 21.72 14.96 -2.32
CA THR A 915 22.74 14.86 -1.26
C THR A 915 23.41 13.49 -1.18
N TRP A 916 22.69 12.45 -1.61
CA TRP A 916 23.13 11.06 -1.68
C TRP A 916 23.59 10.62 -3.08
N ALA A 917 23.73 11.52 -4.06
CA ALA A 917 24.23 11.13 -5.38
C ALA A 917 25.57 10.41 -5.21
N ARG A 918 25.79 9.30 -5.90
CA ARG A 918 26.96 8.43 -5.64
C ARG A 918 27.84 8.31 -6.87
N ALA A 919 29.14 8.41 -6.64
CA ALA A 919 30.17 8.28 -7.66
C ALA A 919 31.40 7.59 -7.07
N GLY A 920 31.90 6.54 -7.72
CA GLY A 920 33.12 5.87 -7.25
C GLY A 920 33.32 4.49 -7.86
N ILE A 921 33.68 3.51 -7.03
CA ILE A 921 33.99 2.14 -7.41
C ILE A 921 32.82 1.22 -7.04
N ALA A 922 32.35 0.38 -7.96
CA ALA A 922 31.36 -0.65 -7.70
C ALA A 922 31.95 -2.04 -7.97
N VAL A 923 31.56 -3.03 -7.15
CA VAL A 923 31.95 -4.43 -7.26
C VAL A 923 30.73 -5.31 -7.07
N ARG A 924 30.56 -6.31 -7.94
CA ARG A 924 29.56 -7.38 -7.81
C ARG A 924 30.11 -8.65 -8.45
N ASN A 925 29.59 -9.81 -8.09
CA ASN A 925 29.89 -11.06 -8.81
C ASN A 925 29.74 -10.90 -10.33
N ALA A 926 28.57 -10.46 -10.81
CA ALA A 926 28.38 -9.96 -12.16
C ALA A 926 27.65 -8.60 -12.13
N LEU A 927 28.33 -7.51 -12.54
CA LEU A 927 27.77 -6.14 -12.47
C LEU A 927 26.60 -5.91 -13.44
N ALA A 928 26.51 -6.72 -14.51
CA ALA A 928 25.41 -6.65 -15.48
C ALA A 928 24.17 -7.46 -15.07
N GLU A 929 24.29 -8.36 -14.10
CA GLU A 929 23.17 -9.19 -13.62
C GLU A 929 22.48 -8.50 -12.43
N PRO A 930 21.19 -8.13 -12.54
CA PRO A 930 20.44 -7.56 -11.44
C PRO A 930 20.36 -8.54 -10.26
N MET A 931 20.49 -8.03 -9.03
CA MET A 931 20.35 -8.80 -7.78
C MET A 931 21.37 -9.94 -7.59
N ASP A 932 22.44 -10.00 -8.38
CA ASP A 932 23.53 -10.95 -8.12
C ASP A 932 24.32 -10.54 -6.85
N ALA A 933 24.77 -11.55 -6.10
CA ALA A 933 25.35 -11.39 -4.78
C ALA A 933 26.73 -10.73 -4.78
N GLY A 934 27.26 -10.47 -3.58
CA GLY A 934 28.59 -9.90 -3.42
C GLY A 934 28.66 -8.42 -3.80
N PHE A 935 27.56 -7.68 -3.68
CA PHE A 935 27.47 -6.29 -4.12
C PHE A 935 27.98 -5.29 -3.08
N LEU A 936 28.92 -4.43 -3.49
CA LEU A 936 29.35 -3.28 -2.70
C LEU A 936 29.75 -2.10 -3.58
N ASN A 937 29.75 -0.89 -2.99
CA ASN A 937 30.35 0.28 -3.59
C ASN A 937 31.11 1.14 -2.60
N LEU A 938 32.18 1.79 -3.08
CA LEU A 938 32.87 2.87 -2.41
C LEU A 938 32.62 4.15 -3.20
N ALA A 939 31.89 5.09 -2.64
CA ALA A 939 31.47 6.29 -3.34
C ALA A 939 31.63 7.58 -2.54
N VAL A 940 32.01 8.65 -3.22
CA VAL A 940 31.83 10.01 -2.74
C VAL A 940 30.40 10.47 -3.03
N THR A 941 29.90 11.37 -2.17
CA THR A 941 28.59 11.98 -2.31
C THR A 941 28.68 13.50 -2.11
N PRO A 942 27.77 14.29 -2.71
CA PRO A 942 27.77 15.74 -2.54
C PRO A 942 27.52 16.20 -1.10
N GLY A 943 26.72 15.47 -0.32
CA GLY A 943 26.28 15.91 1.00
C GLY A 943 26.53 14.93 2.15
N GLN A 944 26.99 13.71 1.89
CA GLN A 944 27.08 12.64 2.89
C GLN A 944 28.50 12.06 3.04
N GLY A 945 29.49 12.72 2.42
CA GLY A 945 30.89 12.31 2.52
C GLY A 945 31.23 11.14 1.60
N VAL A 946 32.24 10.34 2.00
CA VAL A 946 32.60 9.09 1.32
C VAL A 946 32.01 7.91 2.10
N ALA A 947 31.25 7.05 1.42
CA ALA A 947 30.58 5.89 1.98
C ALA A 947 31.06 4.58 1.32
N LEU A 948 31.37 3.58 2.13
CA LEU A 948 31.49 2.18 1.72
C LEU A 948 30.16 1.50 2.05
N SER A 949 29.38 1.19 1.02
CA SER A 949 28.05 0.58 1.15
C SER A 949 28.10 -0.85 0.64
N PHE A 950 27.40 -1.76 1.31
CA PHE A 950 27.48 -3.19 1.02
C PHE A 950 26.17 -3.91 1.34
N ASP A 951 26.03 -5.07 0.72
CA ASP A 951 25.00 -6.08 0.94
C ASP A 951 25.34 -6.91 2.20
N THR A 952 24.44 -6.93 3.20
CA THR A 952 24.67 -7.65 4.47
C THR A 952 24.10 -9.05 4.53
N ASP A 953 23.20 -9.44 3.61
CA ASP A 953 22.50 -10.73 3.63
C ASP A 953 22.67 -11.56 2.35
N GLY A 954 23.30 -11.00 1.33
CA GLY A 954 23.61 -11.67 0.07
C GLY A 954 22.46 -11.63 -0.94
N ASP A 955 21.46 -10.76 -0.74
CA ASP A 955 20.31 -10.61 -1.64
C ASP A 955 20.62 -9.83 -2.94
N GLY A 956 21.84 -9.30 -3.07
CA GLY A 956 22.28 -8.53 -4.23
C GLY A 956 21.92 -7.05 -4.18
N THR A 957 21.41 -6.56 -3.06
CA THR A 957 21.10 -5.16 -2.79
C THR A 957 21.93 -4.58 -1.65
N ILE A 958 22.12 -3.26 -1.67
CA ILE A 958 22.92 -2.59 -0.64
C ILE A 958 22.00 -2.08 0.45
N ASP A 959 22.23 -2.50 1.69
CA ASP A 959 21.34 -2.23 2.82
C ASP A 959 22.05 -1.66 4.06
N SER A 960 23.38 -1.56 4.01
CA SER A 960 24.28 -1.05 5.04
C SER A 960 25.43 -0.19 4.48
N TYR A 961 26.05 0.63 5.35
CA TYR A 961 27.23 1.41 5.00
C TYR A 961 28.06 1.86 6.21
N GLY A 962 29.36 2.09 5.98
CA GLY A 962 30.23 2.93 6.81
C GLY A 962 30.63 4.20 6.04
N ARG A 963 30.86 5.33 6.72
CA ARG A 963 31.16 6.61 6.03
C ARG A 963 32.06 7.57 6.80
N ILE A 964 32.71 8.46 6.05
CA ILE A 964 33.44 9.65 6.54
C ILE A 964 32.74 10.91 6.02
N LEU A 965 32.28 11.77 6.94
CA LEU A 965 31.61 13.04 6.61
C LEU A 965 32.60 14.14 6.17
N GLY A 966 32.08 15.17 5.50
CA GLY A 966 32.83 16.39 5.15
C GLY A 966 33.83 16.24 4.00
N VAL A 967 33.78 15.13 3.26
CA VAL A 967 34.63 14.87 2.09
C VAL A 967 33.80 14.93 0.81
N THR A 968 34.22 15.74 -0.15
CA THR A 968 33.57 15.90 -1.46
C THR A 968 34.61 15.71 -2.57
N ALA A 969 34.16 15.56 -3.81
CA ALA A 969 35.06 15.57 -4.96
C ALA A 969 35.76 16.95 -5.10
N PRO A 970 37.04 17.01 -5.52
CA PRO A 970 37.87 15.89 -5.98
C PRO A 970 38.43 15.02 -4.84
N VAL A 971 38.37 13.70 -5.00
CA VAL A 971 38.86 12.73 -3.99
C VAL A 971 39.39 11.46 -4.66
N LEU A 972 40.46 10.88 -4.10
CA LEU A 972 40.92 9.54 -4.45
C LEU A 972 40.19 8.50 -3.60
N LEU A 973 39.68 7.47 -4.25
CA LEU A 973 39.06 6.31 -3.62
C LEU A 973 39.93 5.08 -3.89
N ARG A 974 40.11 4.25 -2.87
CA ARG A 974 40.78 2.95 -2.97
C ARG A 974 39.92 1.87 -2.37
N LEU A 975 39.66 0.83 -3.13
CA LEU A 975 38.96 -0.37 -2.67
C LEU A 975 39.88 -1.58 -2.84
N THR A 976 40.12 -2.30 -1.75
CA THR A 976 40.96 -3.51 -1.73
C THR A 976 40.12 -4.72 -1.35
N LYS A 977 40.34 -5.84 -2.03
CA LYS A 977 39.80 -7.14 -1.63
C LYS A 977 40.84 -7.86 -0.78
N ASP A 978 40.68 -7.81 0.54
CA ASP A 978 41.68 -8.28 1.49
C ASP A 978 41.79 -9.82 1.50
N GLY A 979 40.70 -10.52 1.16
CA GLY A 979 40.66 -11.97 0.98
C GLY A 979 39.26 -12.54 1.28
N GLY A 980 38.87 -13.61 0.58
CA GLY A 980 37.54 -14.20 0.73
C GLY A 980 36.44 -13.18 0.42
N THR A 981 35.60 -12.90 1.42
CA THR A 981 34.50 -11.93 1.36
C THR A 981 34.83 -10.58 2.01
N ALA A 982 36.09 -10.34 2.41
CA ALA A 982 36.51 -9.12 3.12
C ALA A 982 37.01 -8.02 2.17
N PHE A 983 36.57 -6.79 2.42
CA PHE A 983 36.91 -5.60 1.63
C PHE A 983 37.24 -4.41 2.52
N THR A 984 38.25 -3.64 2.13
CA THR A 984 38.60 -2.37 2.79
C THR A 984 38.49 -1.21 1.81
N GLY A 985 37.64 -0.24 2.16
CA GLY A 985 37.49 1.02 1.44
C GLY A 985 38.24 2.16 2.13
N ALA A 986 38.96 2.98 1.37
CA ALA A 986 39.71 4.13 1.87
C ALA A 986 39.60 5.34 0.93
N CYS A 987 39.80 6.54 1.45
CA CYS A 987 39.83 7.77 0.66
C CYS A 987 41.03 8.67 0.99
N SER A 988 41.42 9.51 0.03
CA SER A 988 42.51 10.49 0.16
C SER A 988 42.14 11.83 -0.49
N THR A 989 42.37 12.92 0.23
CA THR A 989 42.12 14.31 -0.22
C THR A 989 43.40 15.06 -0.60
N ASP A 990 44.57 14.44 -0.42
CA ASP A 990 45.90 15.04 -0.62
C ASP A 990 46.71 14.30 -1.70
N ARG A 991 46.00 13.83 -2.74
CA ARG A 991 46.57 13.13 -3.90
C ARG A 991 47.32 11.83 -3.54
N GLY A 992 46.86 11.15 -2.50
CA GLY A 992 47.35 9.83 -2.11
C GLY A 992 48.51 9.85 -1.11
N ALA A 993 48.87 11.02 -0.58
CA ALA A 993 49.90 11.14 0.45
C ALA A 993 49.43 10.56 1.79
N THR A 994 48.16 10.77 2.15
CA THR A 994 47.51 10.14 3.30
C THR A 994 46.20 9.47 2.91
N TRP A 995 45.94 8.31 3.52
CA TRP A 995 44.73 7.52 3.29
C TRP A 995 43.96 7.34 4.59
N ARG A 996 42.65 7.60 4.55
CA ARG A 996 41.73 7.36 5.66
C ARG A 996 40.85 6.17 5.32
N THR A 997 40.88 5.14 6.15
CA THR A 997 39.98 3.99 6.03
C THR A 997 38.54 4.44 6.31
N VAL A 998 37.65 4.19 5.36
CA VAL A 998 36.22 4.46 5.48
C VAL A 998 35.56 3.35 6.30
N ALA A 999 35.79 2.10 5.91
CA ALA A 999 35.39 0.89 6.65
C ALA A 999 36.09 -0.36 6.08
N THR A 1000 36.09 -1.43 6.88
CA THR A 1000 36.42 -2.80 6.46
C THR A 1000 35.19 -3.67 6.72
N VAL A 1001 34.71 -4.39 5.70
CA VAL A 1001 33.42 -5.09 5.71
C VAL A 1001 33.55 -6.49 5.14
N ASN A 1002 32.67 -7.40 5.58
CA ASN A 1002 32.49 -8.71 4.94
C ASN A 1002 31.20 -8.66 4.11
N VAL A 1003 31.26 -9.11 2.86
CA VAL A 1003 30.12 -9.09 1.93
C VAL A 1003 29.73 -10.53 1.60
N PRO A 1004 28.62 -11.05 2.18
CA PRO A 1004 28.16 -12.40 1.92
C PRO A 1004 27.95 -12.68 0.43
N GLY A 1005 28.22 -13.93 0.03
CA GLY A 1005 28.07 -14.36 -1.37
C GLY A 1005 29.12 -13.82 -2.34
N ALA A 1006 30.11 -13.02 -1.90
CA ALA A 1006 31.17 -12.53 -2.78
C ALA A 1006 32.05 -13.68 -3.33
N ALA A 1007 32.12 -13.79 -4.65
CA ALA A 1007 32.87 -14.81 -5.38
C ALA A 1007 34.39 -14.55 -5.35
N ALA A 1008 35.20 -15.53 -5.73
CA ALA A 1008 36.67 -15.42 -5.73
C ALA A 1008 37.18 -14.33 -6.71
N ALA A 1009 36.57 -14.25 -7.89
CA ALA A 1009 36.73 -13.18 -8.86
C ALA A 1009 35.38 -12.46 -9.02
N GLN A 1010 35.43 -11.14 -9.17
CA GLN A 1010 34.24 -10.29 -9.30
C GLN A 1010 34.48 -9.20 -10.34
N ASP A 1011 33.39 -8.69 -10.90
CA ASP A 1011 33.41 -7.52 -11.74
C ASP A 1011 33.74 -6.27 -10.91
N VAL A 1012 34.55 -5.37 -11.46
CA VAL A 1012 34.88 -4.09 -10.80
C VAL A 1012 34.95 -2.96 -11.80
N GLY A 1013 34.37 -1.81 -11.45
CA GLY A 1013 34.28 -0.67 -12.35
C GLY A 1013 34.08 0.66 -11.65
N ILE A 1014 34.16 1.72 -12.45
CA ILE A 1014 33.65 3.03 -12.05
C ILE A 1014 32.14 3.07 -12.23
N PHE A 1015 31.44 3.73 -11.33
CA PHE A 1015 29.99 3.84 -11.42
C PHE A 1015 29.48 5.20 -10.98
N MET A 1016 28.24 5.51 -11.40
CA MET A 1016 27.47 6.60 -10.82
C MET A 1016 25.99 6.26 -10.68
N SER A 1017 25.33 6.94 -9.74
CA SER A 1017 23.87 7.05 -9.63
C SER A 1017 23.49 8.46 -9.22
N ALA A 1018 22.52 9.06 -9.90
CA ALA A 1018 22.06 10.41 -9.59
C ALA A 1018 21.31 10.49 -8.25
N THR A 1019 20.78 9.36 -7.76
CA THR A 1019 19.89 9.23 -6.58
C THR A 1019 18.91 10.41 -6.47
N ASN A 1020 18.23 10.69 -7.59
CA ASN A 1020 17.50 11.93 -7.78
C ASN A 1020 16.08 11.92 -7.17
N GLY A 1021 15.72 10.86 -6.44
CA GLY A 1021 14.41 10.71 -5.79
C GLY A 1021 13.23 10.62 -6.77
N GLY A 1022 13.46 10.17 -8.01
CA GLY A 1022 12.46 10.14 -9.08
C GLY A 1022 12.21 11.50 -9.73
N SER A 1023 13.06 12.51 -9.46
CA SER A 1023 12.92 13.84 -10.07
C SER A 1023 13.20 13.87 -11.57
N GLY A 1024 13.87 12.84 -12.10
CA GLY A 1024 14.33 12.74 -13.49
C GLY A 1024 15.67 13.43 -13.76
N ALA A 1025 16.27 14.10 -12.77
CA ALA A 1025 17.54 14.80 -12.95
C ALA A 1025 18.68 13.84 -13.31
N ARG A 1026 19.50 14.24 -14.28
CA ARG A 1026 20.73 13.54 -14.68
C ARG A 1026 21.93 14.29 -14.13
N GLY A 1027 23.01 13.57 -13.85
CA GLY A 1027 24.26 14.16 -13.36
C GLY A 1027 25.45 13.61 -14.10
N THR A 1028 26.49 14.42 -14.24
CA THR A 1028 27.77 14.03 -14.82
C THR A 1028 28.80 13.81 -13.71
N VAL A 1029 29.57 12.74 -13.84
CA VAL A 1029 30.71 12.43 -12.99
C VAL A 1029 31.95 12.28 -13.85
N ARG A 1030 33.04 12.90 -13.43
CA ARG A 1030 34.35 12.82 -14.09
C ARG A 1030 35.33 12.06 -13.21
N PHE A 1031 36.08 11.16 -13.83
CA PHE A 1031 37.06 10.31 -13.20
C PHE A 1031 38.41 10.41 -13.90
N SER A 1032 39.48 10.18 -13.15
CA SER A 1032 40.83 10.00 -13.70
C SER A 1032 41.64 9.05 -12.83
N GLY A 1033 42.82 8.67 -13.34
CA GLY A 1033 43.79 7.90 -12.56
C GLY A 1033 43.30 6.50 -12.15
N TRP A 1034 42.42 5.88 -12.95
CA TRP A 1034 42.02 4.50 -12.75
C TRP A 1034 43.24 3.58 -12.81
N SER A 1035 43.45 2.81 -11.75
CA SER A 1035 44.43 1.73 -11.72
C SER A 1035 43.88 0.53 -10.97
N LEU A 1036 44.21 -0.67 -11.47
CA LEU A 1036 43.91 -1.94 -10.84
C LEU A 1036 45.25 -2.68 -10.69
N THR A 1037 45.63 -2.99 -9.45
CA THR A 1037 46.85 -3.74 -9.14
C THR A 1037 46.50 -5.06 -8.45
N GLY A 1038 47.35 -6.07 -8.57
CA GLY A 1038 47.15 -7.38 -7.91
C GLY A 1038 46.13 -8.31 -8.57
N ALA A 1039 45.63 -7.98 -9.77
CA ALA A 1039 44.75 -8.85 -10.55
C ALA A 1039 45.57 -9.95 -11.29
N ALA A 1040 45.07 -11.19 -11.30
CA ALA A 1040 45.66 -12.25 -12.11
C ALA A 1040 45.52 -11.93 -13.61
N ALA A 1041 46.60 -12.03 -14.38
CA ALA A 1041 46.57 -11.85 -15.82
C ALA A 1041 45.65 -12.90 -16.45
N ALA A 1042 44.57 -12.46 -17.11
CA ALA A 1042 43.73 -13.33 -17.93
C ALA A 1042 44.60 -14.05 -18.97
N GLY A 1043 44.48 -15.37 -19.03
CA GLY A 1043 45.30 -16.24 -19.86
C GLY A 1043 45.32 -15.81 -21.33
N ARG A 1044 46.53 -15.60 -21.85
CA ARG A 1044 46.81 -15.80 -23.28
C ARG A 1044 46.71 -17.29 -23.54
N ASP A 1045 45.62 -17.73 -24.18
CA ASP A 1045 45.58 -19.06 -24.77
C ASP A 1045 46.62 -19.14 -25.90
N GLY A 1046 47.52 -20.11 -25.75
CA GLY A 1046 48.64 -20.34 -26.62
C GLY A 1046 48.21 -20.89 -27.98
N ALA A 1047 48.32 -20.07 -29.02
CA ALA A 1047 48.52 -20.56 -30.37
C ALA A 1047 50.00 -20.94 -30.53
N ARG A 1048 50.28 -22.24 -30.73
CA ARG A 1048 51.58 -22.70 -31.22
C ARG A 1048 51.83 -22.13 -32.63
N PRO A 1049 53.09 -21.81 -32.99
CA PRO A 1049 53.41 -21.33 -34.32
C PRO A 1049 53.39 -22.49 -35.33
N GLY A 1050 52.48 -22.40 -36.30
CA GLY A 1050 52.55 -23.12 -37.56
C GLY A 1050 53.31 -22.27 -38.59
N THR A 1051 54.33 -22.87 -39.18
CA THR A 1051 55.20 -22.35 -40.24
C THR A 1051 54.47 -22.20 -41.60
N ALA A 1052 55.06 -21.36 -42.47
CA ALA A 1052 54.82 -21.14 -43.93
C ALA A 1052 53.68 -20.15 -44.27
N GLU A 1053 53.83 -19.15 -45.17
CA GLU A 1053 54.82 -18.86 -46.21
C GLU A 1053 54.76 -17.36 -46.59
N TRP A 1054 55.95 -16.74 -46.74
CA TRP A 1054 56.36 -15.43 -47.30
C TRP A 1054 55.66 -14.13 -46.90
#